data_AF-A0A4Q5VF80-F1
#
_entry.id   AF-A0A4Q5VF80-F1
#
_cell.length_a   1.000
_cell.length_b   1.000
_cell.length_c   1.000
_cell.angle_alpha   90.00
_cell.angle_beta   90.00
_cell.angle_gamma   90.00
#
_symmetry.space_group_name_H-M   'P 1'
#
loop_
_entity.id
_entity.type
_entity.pdbx_description
1 polymer ?
#
loop_
_entity_poly.entity_id
_entity_poly.type
_entity_poly.pdbx_seq_one_letter_code
_entity_poly.pdbx_strand_id
1 'polypeptide(L)'
;MYNTNKTSTMLAYAIKRAGLILGLGVVATAYTQSALASCSYTIDNEWSSGFVATVTIKNDTSAAINGWNVGWQYTTNRSAGGWNANFSGSNPYSASNLGWNANIPVGQSVSFGIQGNKNGGSAERPTISGTACNGATSSVASSSVRSSVVSSSLRPSSSSVSSVVSSVRSSSSVASSTSSVANACPSQQSNAFQTYAPKIPVAVQAEDFDPAGYSDSSTTNEGGAYRTDTAVDIKSITGGNAVGWMINGEWLEYTIYVETEGDYDVTIRSGAVGDGRTLKISQCSTTLIESFAVPNVSTWGEFKTWSAGKVHLAPGYQKIRVTVGSTDYLDLDWIYIGTYTGTIDPKSSSSSSVSSSSVRSSSSSASGKKFVGNITTGGQVRSDFSRYWNQITGENEGKWGSVEGTRDVYNWAPVDRIYAYARQNNIPVKAHTFIWGAQYPTWINNLSASETAAEIEEWIHDYCTRYPDTKYIDVVNEAVAGHQPAAYAQKAYGNNWIQKVFQLARQYCPNSILILNDYNNIRWQHNEFIALAKAQGNYIDAVGLQSHELKGMSASDVKTAIDNIWNQVGKPIYISEYDIGDSNDQVQLQNFQAHFPVFWNHPHVEGITIWGYVNGRTWIDGSGLMTDSGAQRPAMSWLMNYIGK
;
A
#
# COMPACT_ATOMS: atom_id res chain seq x y z
N MET A 1 -36.97 85.41 20.54
CA MET A 1 -37.23 84.08 21.14
C MET A 1 -36.33 83.06 20.43
N TYR A 2 -35.74 82.13 21.19
CA TYR A 2 -35.18 80.83 20.79
C TYR A 2 -34.29 80.68 19.53
N ASN A 3 -33.03 80.26 19.77
CA ASN A 3 -32.47 78.92 19.47
C ASN A 3 -33.02 78.15 18.24
N THR A 4 -32.21 77.49 17.40
CA THR A 4 -30.78 77.10 17.53
C THR A 4 -30.14 76.80 16.17
N ASN A 5 -28.85 77.15 16.03
CA ASN A 5 -27.80 76.57 15.19
C ASN A 5 -28.16 75.86 13.86
N LYS A 6 -27.76 76.48 12.74
CA LYS A 6 -27.28 75.77 11.54
C LYS A 6 -26.08 76.49 10.90
N THR A 7 -25.09 75.68 10.55
CA THR A 7 -24.14 75.82 9.41
C THR A 7 -23.15 77.01 9.32
N SER A 8 -21.89 76.63 9.06
CA SER A 8 -20.90 77.30 8.20
C SER A 8 -20.04 78.45 8.74
N THR A 9 -18.74 78.13 8.90
CA THR A 9 -17.59 79.05 8.81
C THR A 9 -16.62 78.46 7.78
N MET A 10 -16.42 79.06 6.59
CA MET A 10 -15.50 80.18 6.34
C MET A 10 -14.07 79.84 6.83
N LEU A 11 -13.14 79.32 6.02
CA LEU A 11 -12.58 79.70 4.70
C LEU A 11 -11.37 80.66 4.78
N ALA A 12 -10.19 80.06 4.94
CA ALA A 12 -8.83 80.52 4.63
C ALA A 12 -7.91 79.26 4.71
N TYR A 13 -6.75 79.09 4.05
CA TYR A 13 -5.95 79.81 3.04
C TYR A 13 -5.10 78.70 2.36
N ALA A 14 -4.63 78.70 1.10
CA ALA A 14 -4.73 79.60 -0.06
C ALA A 14 -4.47 78.78 -1.36
N ILE A 15 -4.73 79.34 -2.55
CA ILE A 15 -4.38 78.73 -3.85
C ILE A 15 -3.79 79.80 -4.78
N LYS A 16 -2.63 79.54 -5.39
CA LYS A 16 -2.17 80.25 -6.61
C LYS A 16 -2.15 79.27 -7.78
N ARG A 17 -2.60 79.76 -8.94
CA ARG A 17 -2.89 78.96 -10.15
C ARG A 17 -1.64 78.70 -11.00
N ALA A 18 -1.71 77.62 -11.78
CA ALA A 18 -0.69 77.15 -12.72
C ALA A 18 -0.77 77.79 -14.12
N GLY A 19 0.21 77.49 -14.98
CA GLY A 19 0.08 77.67 -16.42
C GLY A 19 1.33 77.29 -17.24
N LEU A 20 1.20 76.22 -18.07
CA LEU A 20 1.90 75.99 -19.35
C LEU A 20 3.44 75.68 -19.28
N ILE A 21 4.09 74.80 -20.09
CA ILE A 21 3.82 74.20 -21.42
C ILE A 21 4.39 72.73 -21.54
N LEU A 22 3.65 71.87 -22.24
CA LEU A 22 3.98 70.60 -22.96
C LEU A 22 4.98 69.56 -22.42
N GLY A 23 4.46 68.36 -22.17
CA GLY A 23 5.15 67.06 -22.30
C GLY A 23 4.10 65.95 -22.46
N LEU A 24 4.23 65.08 -23.46
CA LEU A 24 3.25 64.04 -23.79
C LEU A 24 3.16 62.95 -22.70
N GLY A 25 2.13 63.04 -21.86
CA GLY A 25 1.76 61.98 -20.91
C GLY A 25 0.51 61.24 -21.38
N VAL A 26 0.67 60.06 -21.98
CA VAL A 26 -0.46 59.14 -22.20
C VAL A 26 -0.84 58.53 -20.85
N VAL A 27 -1.90 59.05 -20.24
CA VAL A 27 -2.54 58.39 -19.09
C VAL A 27 -3.29 57.17 -19.62
N ALA A 28 -2.58 56.05 -19.72
CA ALA A 28 -3.21 54.75 -19.85
C ALA A 28 -3.89 54.44 -18.51
N THR A 29 -5.20 54.70 -18.42
CA THR A 29 -6.03 54.06 -17.39
C THR A 29 -5.99 52.56 -17.65
N ALA A 30 -5.09 51.87 -16.94
CA ALA A 30 -5.03 50.42 -16.94
C ALA A 30 -6.34 49.91 -16.32
N TYR A 31 -7.29 49.56 -17.19
CA TYR A 31 -8.36 48.65 -16.81
C TYR A 31 -7.67 47.35 -16.40
N THR A 32 -7.63 47.09 -15.09
CA THR A 32 -7.32 45.76 -14.59
C THR A 32 -8.46 44.85 -15.04
N GLN A 33 -8.31 44.22 -16.20
CA GLN A 33 -9.08 43.01 -16.48
C GLN A 33 -8.75 42.03 -15.38
N SER A 34 -9.76 41.67 -14.57
CA SER A 34 -9.64 40.51 -13.71
C SER A 34 -9.35 39.32 -14.63
N ALA A 35 -8.12 38.80 -14.59
CA ALA A 35 -7.83 37.52 -15.19
C ALA A 35 -8.76 36.49 -14.53
N LEU A 36 -9.36 35.61 -15.34
CA LEU A 36 -10.25 34.55 -14.88
C LEU A 36 -9.56 33.20 -15.08
N ALA A 37 -9.98 32.19 -14.33
CA ALA A 37 -9.36 30.88 -14.39
C ALA A 37 -9.61 30.23 -15.75
N SER A 38 -8.61 29.52 -16.27
CA SER A 38 -8.78 28.70 -17.47
C SER A 38 -9.51 27.43 -17.08
N CYS A 39 -10.70 27.21 -17.63
CA CYS A 39 -11.51 26.03 -17.32
C CYS A 39 -11.69 25.14 -18.55
N SER A 40 -11.39 23.85 -18.39
CA SER A 40 -11.47 22.85 -19.46
C SER A 40 -12.39 21.70 -19.08
N TYR A 41 -13.07 21.12 -20.07
CA TYR A 41 -13.88 19.92 -19.95
C TYR A 41 -13.33 18.83 -20.89
N THR A 42 -12.90 17.71 -20.32
CA THR A 42 -12.26 16.60 -21.02
C THR A 42 -13.11 15.35 -20.86
N ILE A 43 -13.49 14.67 -21.94
CA ILE A 43 -13.97 13.29 -21.88
C ILE A 43 -12.76 12.39 -21.66
N ASP A 44 -12.75 11.66 -20.55
CA ASP A 44 -11.66 10.75 -20.17
C ASP A 44 -11.93 9.35 -20.71
N ASN A 45 -13.20 8.94 -20.74
CA ASN A 45 -13.66 7.68 -21.35
C ASN A 45 -15.12 7.80 -21.82
N GLU A 46 -15.50 7.14 -22.91
CA GLU A 46 -16.92 7.02 -23.33
C GLU A 46 -17.25 5.63 -23.88
N TRP A 47 -18.48 5.18 -23.62
CA TRP A 47 -19.02 3.90 -24.10
C TRP A 47 -20.36 4.10 -24.82
N SER A 48 -21.14 3.04 -25.04
CA SER A 48 -22.39 3.10 -25.81
C SER A 48 -23.48 3.98 -25.16
N SER A 49 -23.61 3.96 -23.83
CA SER A 49 -24.69 4.62 -23.08
C SER A 49 -24.23 5.74 -22.14
N GLY A 50 -22.92 5.96 -21.97
CA GLY A 50 -22.39 6.91 -20.99
C GLY A 50 -20.95 7.33 -21.25
N PHE A 51 -20.43 8.17 -20.35
CA PHE A 51 -19.07 8.69 -20.35
C PHE A 51 -18.62 9.11 -18.94
N VAL A 52 -17.30 9.19 -18.77
CA VAL A 52 -16.63 9.91 -17.69
C VAL A 52 -15.96 11.15 -18.27
N ALA A 53 -16.06 12.27 -17.55
CA ALA A 53 -15.42 13.52 -17.93
C ALA A 53 -14.83 14.26 -16.73
N THR A 54 -13.68 14.91 -16.93
CA THR A 54 -13.01 15.73 -15.94
C THR A 54 -13.18 17.21 -16.30
N VAL A 55 -13.66 18.00 -15.34
CA VAL A 55 -13.55 19.46 -15.37
C VAL A 55 -12.30 19.86 -14.61
N THR A 56 -11.48 20.72 -15.18
CA THR A 56 -10.32 21.33 -14.52
C THR A 56 -10.49 22.84 -14.48
N ILE A 57 -10.21 23.44 -13.32
CA ILE A 57 -10.18 24.89 -13.07
C ILE A 57 -8.72 25.24 -12.77
N LYS A 58 -8.04 25.89 -13.71
CA LYS A 58 -6.64 26.32 -13.57
C LYS A 58 -6.58 27.81 -13.26
N ASN A 59 -6.06 28.15 -12.08
CA ASN A 59 -5.90 29.53 -11.65
C ASN A 59 -4.70 30.20 -12.33
N ASP A 60 -4.88 30.58 -13.59
CA ASP A 60 -3.95 31.43 -14.35
C ASP A 60 -4.12 32.93 -14.05
N THR A 61 -4.76 33.26 -12.93
CA THR A 61 -4.93 34.65 -12.46
C THR A 61 -3.78 35.07 -11.54
N SER A 62 -3.66 36.37 -11.26
CA SER A 62 -2.63 36.92 -10.38
C SER A 62 -2.92 36.79 -8.87
N ALA A 63 -4.02 36.15 -8.45
CA ALA A 63 -4.39 35.99 -7.05
C ALA A 63 -4.95 34.60 -6.75
N ALA A 64 -4.86 34.15 -5.50
CA ALA A 64 -5.45 32.86 -5.09
C ALA A 64 -7.00 32.92 -5.14
N ILE A 65 -7.62 31.93 -5.78
CA ILE A 65 -9.06 31.74 -5.77
C ILE A 65 -9.44 31.10 -4.43
N ASN A 66 -10.39 31.69 -3.71
CA ASN A 66 -10.83 31.25 -2.40
C ASN A 66 -12.34 30.95 -2.44
N GLY A 67 -12.66 29.68 -2.66
CA GLY A 67 -13.97 29.21 -3.08
C GLY A 67 -14.15 29.32 -4.59
N TRP A 68 -14.76 28.30 -5.21
CA TRP A 68 -15.07 28.30 -6.63
C TRP A 68 -16.44 27.69 -6.89
N ASN A 69 -17.13 28.24 -7.89
CA ASN A 69 -18.35 27.68 -8.44
C ASN A 69 -18.34 27.79 -9.97
N VAL A 70 -18.70 26.68 -10.61
CA VAL A 70 -18.77 26.53 -12.05
C VAL A 70 -20.08 25.86 -12.47
N GLY A 71 -20.49 26.06 -13.72
CA GLY A 71 -21.70 25.46 -14.27
C GLY A 71 -21.60 25.16 -15.76
N TRP A 72 -22.39 24.19 -16.21
CA TRP A 72 -22.44 23.73 -17.60
C TRP A 72 -23.83 23.21 -17.95
N GLN A 73 -24.10 23.05 -19.24
CA GLN A 73 -25.37 22.52 -19.73
C GLN A 73 -25.12 21.54 -20.88
N TYR A 74 -25.76 20.38 -20.82
CA TYR A 74 -25.81 19.43 -21.93
C TYR A 74 -27.08 19.64 -22.75
N THR A 75 -27.01 19.34 -24.05
CA THR A 75 -28.15 19.38 -24.96
C THR A 75 -28.97 18.10 -24.83
N THR A 76 -28.35 16.96 -25.13
CA THR A 76 -28.96 15.62 -25.16
C THR A 76 -28.48 14.73 -24.02
N ASN A 77 -27.23 14.89 -23.58
CA ASN A 77 -26.64 14.13 -22.48
C ASN A 77 -27.19 14.59 -21.12
N ARG A 78 -26.99 13.79 -20.07
CA ARG A 78 -27.37 14.15 -18.69
C ARG A 78 -26.25 13.73 -17.74
N SER A 79 -25.98 14.55 -16.72
CA SER A 79 -25.12 14.13 -15.61
C SER A 79 -25.88 13.11 -14.75
N ALA A 80 -25.22 12.00 -14.42
CA ALA A 80 -25.71 10.95 -13.55
C ALA A 80 -25.08 11.02 -12.14
N GLY A 81 -23.96 11.75 -12.01
CA GLY A 81 -23.24 11.97 -10.76
C GLY A 81 -21.87 12.59 -11.02
N GLY A 82 -21.06 12.66 -9.96
CA GLY A 82 -19.68 13.16 -10.02
C GLY A 82 -19.00 13.07 -8.66
N TRP A 83 -17.71 13.40 -8.61
CA TRP A 83 -16.88 13.35 -7.41
C TRP A 83 -15.95 14.57 -7.32
N ASN A 84 -15.36 14.80 -6.14
CA ASN A 84 -14.47 15.94 -5.81
C ASN A 84 -15.12 17.33 -5.89
N ALA A 85 -16.44 17.42 -5.96
CA ALA A 85 -17.19 18.68 -5.89
C ALA A 85 -18.56 18.49 -5.22
N ASN A 86 -19.15 19.58 -4.74
CA ASN A 86 -20.56 19.66 -4.38
C ASN A 86 -21.39 19.94 -5.64
N PHE A 87 -22.21 18.97 -6.06
CA PHE A 87 -23.02 19.06 -7.29
C PHE A 87 -24.46 19.51 -7.01
N SER A 88 -25.00 20.38 -7.88
CA SER A 88 -26.41 20.79 -7.82
C SER A 88 -27.00 21.13 -9.20
N GLY A 89 -28.32 21.09 -9.30
CA GLY A 89 -29.06 21.38 -10.53
C GLY A 89 -29.42 20.13 -11.33
N SER A 90 -30.27 20.30 -12.35
CA SER A 90 -30.85 19.22 -13.15
C SER A 90 -30.80 19.54 -14.65
N ASN A 91 -29.66 20.08 -15.09
CA ASN A 91 -29.40 20.66 -16.42
C ASN A 91 -30.10 22.02 -16.66
N PRO A 92 -29.40 23.17 -16.53
CA PRO A 92 -27.97 23.32 -16.27
C PRO A 92 -27.55 22.72 -14.91
N TYR A 93 -26.31 22.26 -14.88
CA TYR A 93 -25.64 21.71 -13.71
C TYR A 93 -24.66 22.74 -13.17
N SER A 94 -24.36 22.60 -11.88
CA SER A 94 -23.35 23.40 -11.19
C SER A 94 -22.54 22.51 -10.25
N ALA A 95 -21.27 22.87 -10.09
CA ALA A 95 -20.35 22.26 -9.14
C ALA A 95 -19.67 23.38 -8.34
N SER A 96 -19.51 23.17 -7.03
CA SER A 96 -18.73 24.06 -6.16
C SER A 96 -17.73 23.27 -5.33
N ASN A 97 -16.75 23.98 -4.79
CA ASN A 97 -15.70 23.37 -4.00
C ASN A 97 -16.22 22.57 -2.79
N LEU A 98 -15.46 21.52 -2.44
CA LEU A 98 -15.46 20.91 -1.12
C LEU A 98 -14.56 21.75 -0.19
N GLY A 99 -14.51 21.43 1.11
CA GLY A 99 -13.68 22.17 2.06
C GLY A 99 -12.18 22.12 1.73
N TRP A 100 -11.69 20.98 1.25
CA TRP A 100 -10.27 20.72 1.00
C TRP A 100 -9.73 21.29 -0.33
N ASN A 101 -10.60 21.57 -1.32
CA ASN A 101 -10.22 22.17 -2.61
C ASN A 101 -10.76 23.58 -2.81
N ALA A 102 -11.17 24.27 -1.73
CA ALA A 102 -11.65 25.64 -1.78
C ALA A 102 -10.59 26.63 -2.29
N ASN A 103 -9.34 26.49 -1.85
CA ASN A 103 -8.25 27.37 -2.24
C ASN A 103 -7.54 26.83 -3.50
N ILE A 104 -7.43 27.66 -4.54
CA ILE A 104 -6.59 27.41 -5.71
C ILE A 104 -5.51 28.50 -5.74
N PRO A 105 -4.25 28.22 -5.35
CA PRO A 105 -3.16 29.20 -5.47
C PRO A 105 -2.88 29.60 -6.92
N VAL A 106 -2.14 30.68 -7.13
CA VAL A 106 -1.72 31.13 -8.48
C VAL A 106 -0.92 30.04 -9.19
N GLY A 107 -1.26 29.76 -10.44
CA GLY A 107 -0.64 28.72 -11.28
C GLY A 107 -1.09 27.29 -10.96
N GLN A 108 -1.90 27.08 -9.92
CA GLN A 108 -2.41 25.76 -9.54
C GLN A 108 -3.75 25.43 -10.20
N SER A 109 -4.10 24.15 -10.19
CA SER A 109 -5.37 23.65 -10.71
C SER A 109 -6.10 22.79 -9.68
N VAL A 110 -7.42 22.77 -9.77
CA VAL A 110 -8.28 21.76 -9.14
C VAL A 110 -9.15 21.10 -10.19
N SER A 111 -9.48 19.84 -10.00
CA SER A 111 -10.27 19.06 -10.94
C SER A 111 -11.35 18.23 -10.24
N PHE A 112 -12.48 18.06 -10.91
CA PHE A 112 -13.59 17.23 -10.43
C PHE A 112 -14.16 16.38 -11.59
N GLY A 113 -14.64 15.19 -11.25
CA GLY A 113 -15.14 14.22 -12.23
C GLY A 113 -16.66 14.27 -12.36
N ILE A 114 -17.15 13.97 -13.56
CA ILE A 114 -18.56 13.87 -13.93
C ILE A 114 -18.79 12.51 -14.56
N GLN A 115 -19.72 11.75 -14.00
CA GLN A 115 -20.32 10.59 -14.66
C GLN A 115 -21.56 11.06 -15.45
N GLY A 116 -21.63 10.73 -16.73
CA GLY A 116 -22.71 11.17 -17.61
C GLY A 116 -23.33 10.05 -18.45
N ASN A 117 -24.60 10.22 -18.76
CA ASN A 117 -25.38 9.35 -19.63
C ASN A 117 -25.53 10.00 -21.02
N LYS A 118 -25.42 9.19 -22.08
CA LYS A 118 -25.61 9.60 -23.47
C LYS A 118 -26.97 9.13 -23.99
N ASN A 119 -27.67 10.02 -24.68
CA ASN A 119 -28.89 9.69 -25.43
C ASN A 119 -28.56 9.49 -26.92
N GLY A 120 -27.58 8.62 -27.19
CA GLY A 120 -27.00 8.38 -28.52
C GLY A 120 -25.85 9.33 -28.88
N GLY A 121 -24.99 8.90 -29.82
CA GLY A 121 -23.86 9.69 -30.31
C GLY A 121 -22.60 9.69 -29.41
N SER A 122 -21.68 10.60 -29.72
CA SER A 122 -20.48 10.87 -28.91
C SER A 122 -20.79 11.77 -27.71
N ALA A 123 -19.95 11.73 -26.68
CA ALA A 123 -20.12 12.54 -25.49
C ALA A 123 -19.97 14.05 -25.78
N GLU A 124 -20.95 14.85 -25.35
CA GLU A 124 -20.91 16.31 -25.42
C GLU A 124 -19.78 16.91 -24.59
N ARG A 125 -19.17 17.98 -25.10
CA ARG A 125 -18.13 18.79 -24.44
C ARG A 125 -18.67 20.21 -24.21
N PRO A 126 -19.48 20.43 -23.15
CA PRO A 126 -20.08 21.72 -22.89
C PRO A 126 -19.04 22.74 -22.46
N THR A 127 -19.33 24.02 -22.67
CA THR A 127 -18.51 25.11 -22.13
C THR A 127 -18.71 25.19 -20.62
N ILE A 128 -17.62 25.30 -19.87
CA ILE A 128 -17.65 25.56 -18.44
C ILE A 128 -17.75 27.07 -18.22
N SER A 129 -18.73 27.45 -17.42
CA SER A 129 -19.07 28.83 -17.07
C SER A 129 -19.05 29.03 -15.56
N GLY A 130 -19.22 30.27 -15.09
CA GLY A 130 -19.38 30.60 -13.67
C GLY A 130 -18.27 31.50 -13.13
N THR A 131 -18.27 31.70 -11.81
CA THR A 131 -17.42 32.67 -11.11
C THR A 131 -15.91 32.49 -11.34
N ALA A 132 -15.47 31.26 -11.62
CA ALA A 132 -14.08 30.99 -11.98
C ALA A 132 -13.78 31.08 -13.49
N CYS A 133 -14.76 30.89 -14.39
CA CYS A 133 -14.49 30.27 -15.71
C CYS A 133 -14.92 31.03 -16.99
N ASN A 134 -15.71 32.10 -16.93
CA ASN A 134 -16.18 32.78 -18.15
C ASN A 134 -15.03 33.56 -18.85
N GLY A 135 -14.63 33.33 -20.10
CA GLY A 135 -14.96 32.29 -21.07
C GLY A 135 -14.67 32.78 -22.51
N ALA A 136 -13.89 32.02 -23.29
CA ALA A 136 -13.73 32.21 -24.74
C ALA A 136 -13.31 30.90 -25.44
N THR A 137 -13.78 30.70 -26.67
CA THR A 137 -13.83 29.40 -27.38
C THR A 137 -12.60 29.11 -28.26
N SER A 138 -12.26 27.82 -28.39
CA SER A 138 -11.28 27.31 -29.37
C SER A 138 -11.86 26.16 -30.21
N SER A 139 -11.79 26.28 -31.53
CA SER A 139 -12.26 25.29 -32.50
C SER A 139 -11.24 25.03 -33.60
N VAL A 140 -10.68 23.82 -33.67
CA VAL A 140 -9.84 23.30 -34.79
C VAL A 140 -10.10 21.79 -34.86
N ALA A 141 -10.93 21.29 -35.77
CA ALA A 141 -10.64 20.96 -37.18
C ALA A 141 -9.66 19.78 -37.35
N SER A 142 -10.18 18.65 -37.81
CA SER A 142 -9.45 17.38 -37.99
C SER A 142 -8.59 17.35 -39.25
N SER A 143 -7.40 16.74 -39.18
CA SER A 143 -6.62 16.35 -40.35
C SER A 143 -6.18 14.88 -40.26
N SER A 144 -6.75 14.03 -41.12
CA SER A 144 -6.41 12.62 -41.26
C SER A 144 -5.08 12.42 -42.01
N VAL A 145 -4.23 11.49 -41.55
CA VAL A 145 -3.08 11.00 -42.32
C VAL A 145 -3.31 9.53 -42.70
N ARG A 146 -3.06 9.18 -43.96
CA ARG A 146 -3.32 7.86 -44.55
C ARG A 146 -2.19 6.87 -44.25
N SER A 147 -2.58 5.59 -44.12
CA SER A 147 -1.67 4.45 -44.16
C SER A 147 -1.11 4.21 -45.57
N SER A 148 0.13 3.70 -45.66
CA SER A 148 0.63 3.00 -46.85
C SER A 148 1.41 1.75 -46.43
N VAL A 149 0.85 0.59 -46.79
CA VAL A 149 1.47 -0.74 -46.64
C VAL A 149 2.45 -1.01 -47.77
N VAL A 150 3.57 -1.67 -47.46
CA VAL A 150 4.37 -2.43 -48.43
C VAL A 150 4.79 -3.75 -47.78
N SER A 151 4.55 -4.86 -48.48
CA SER A 151 4.90 -6.22 -48.04
C SER A 151 5.96 -6.83 -48.95
N SER A 152 6.96 -7.53 -48.39
CA SER A 152 7.75 -8.52 -49.14
C SER A 152 8.49 -9.53 -48.23
N SER A 153 7.79 -10.63 -47.96
CA SER A 153 8.18 -12.05 -48.05
C SER A 153 9.66 -12.53 -48.06
N LEU A 154 9.85 -13.74 -47.49
CA LEU A 154 10.85 -14.80 -47.74
C LEU A 154 12.10 -14.93 -46.82
N ARG A 155 11.93 -15.75 -45.75
CA ARG A 155 12.53 -17.08 -45.45
C ARG A 155 14.04 -17.41 -45.74
N PRO A 156 14.64 -18.45 -45.12
CA PRO A 156 15.84 -18.26 -44.28
C PRO A 156 17.07 -19.08 -44.72
N SER A 157 18.19 -18.96 -43.99
CA SER A 157 19.33 -19.88 -44.09
C SER A 157 20.08 -20.02 -42.77
N SER A 158 20.53 -21.24 -42.49
CA SER A 158 21.33 -21.64 -41.33
C SER A 158 22.83 -21.61 -41.63
N SER A 159 23.68 -21.46 -40.60
CA SER A 159 24.84 -22.34 -40.36
C SER A 159 25.58 -21.97 -39.08
N SER A 160 26.24 -22.96 -38.50
CA SER A 160 26.98 -22.94 -37.24
C SER A 160 28.49 -22.96 -37.47
N VAL A 161 29.28 -22.40 -36.54
CA VAL A 161 30.72 -22.72 -36.38
C VAL A 161 31.08 -22.68 -34.89
N SER A 162 31.94 -23.59 -34.45
CA SER A 162 32.31 -23.81 -33.05
C SER A 162 33.70 -23.26 -32.68
N SER A 163 33.87 -22.97 -31.38
CA SER A 163 35.09 -23.20 -30.56
C SER A 163 36.48 -22.71 -31.02
N VAL A 164 37.15 -21.92 -30.15
CA VAL A 164 38.51 -22.25 -29.64
C VAL A 164 38.63 -21.79 -28.18
N VAL A 165 39.34 -22.55 -27.35
CA VAL A 165 39.71 -22.23 -25.95
C VAL A 165 41.18 -21.78 -25.88
N SER A 166 41.53 -20.81 -25.04
CA SER A 166 42.90 -20.66 -24.50
C SER A 166 42.94 -19.82 -23.22
N SER A 167 43.67 -20.31 -22.22
CA SER A 167 43.83 -19.74 -20.88
C SER A 167 45.26 -19.24 -20.63
N VAL A 168 45.44 -18.10 -19.95
CA VAL A 168 46.67 -17.78 -19.18
C VAL A 168 46.28 -17.03 -17.90
N ARG A 169 47.10 -17.17 -16.84
CA ARG A 169 46.81 -16.77 -15.45
C ARG A 169 47.89 -15.81 -14.92
N SER A 170 47.49 -14.85 -14.06
CA SER A 170 48.33 -14.21 -13.00
C SER A 170 49.49 -13.28 -13.44
N SER A 171 49.90 -12.21 -12.71
CA SER A 171 49.32 -11.51 -11.53
C SER A 171 50.13 -10.23 -11.18
N SER A 172 49.60 -9.41 -10.25
CA SER A 172 50.25 -8.32 -9.48
C SER A 172 50.34 -6.92 -10.14
N SER A 173 50.24 -5.79 -9.42
CA SER A 173 49.61 -5.50 -8.12
C SER A 173 49.59 -3.98 -7.87
N VAL A 174 48.44 -3.39 -7.50
CA VAL A 174 48.36 -2.06 -6.87
C VAL A 174 47.31 -2.12 -5.76
N ALA A 175 47.63 -1.64 -4.56
CA ALA A 175 46.81 -1.86 -3.37
C ALA A 175 45.65 -0.86 -3.27
N SER A 176 44.44 -1.39 -3.04
CA SER A 176 43.25 -0.62 -2.70
C SER A 176 43.26 -0.20 -1.23
N SER A 177 42.79 1.02 -0.95
CA SER A 177 42.17 1.34 0.34
C SER A 177 40.66 1.05 0.27
N THR A 178 40.31 -0.23 0.28
CA THR A 178 38.92 -0.70 0.40
C THR A 178 38.77 -1.49 1.68
N SER A 179 37.84 -1.10 2.54
CA SER A 179 37.37 -1.89 3.67
C SER A 179 36.76 -3.19 3.13
N SER A 180 37.55 -4.26 3.12
CA SER A 180 37.11 -5.58 2.68
C SER A 180 36.12 -6.16 3.69
N VAL A 181 34.84 -6.17 3.33
CA VAL A 181 33.82 -6.92 4.07
C VAL A 181 34.19 -8.41 4.01
N ALA A 182 34.30 -9.05 5.17
CA ALA A 182 34.76 -10.43 5.28
C ALA A 182 33.63 -11.42 4.94
N ASN A 183 33.37 -11.65 3.66
CA ASN A 183 32.47 -12.74 3.24
C ASN A 183 32.98 -14.08 3.80
N ALA A 184 32.13 -14.88 4.44
CA ALA A 184 32.53 -16.16 5.05
C ALA A 184 32.83 -17.33 4.05
N CYS A 185 32.96 -16.99 2.76
CA CYS A 185 33.70 -17.69 1.71
C CYS A 185 33.16 -18.99 1.04
N PRO A 186 33.25 -19.05 -0.31
CA PRO A 186 32.77 -18.02 -1.22
C PRO A 186 31.25 -18.12 -1.27
N SER A 187 30.59 -17.26 -0.48
CA SER A 187 29.23 -16.86 -0.77
C SER A 187 29.28 -15.51 -1.50
N GLN A 188 28.46 -15.38 -2.52
CA GLN A 188 28.25 -14.19 -3.35
C GLN A 188 26.81 -14.26 -3.83
N GLN A 189 26.20 -13.10 -4.13
CA GLN A 189 24.81 -13.03 -4.62
C GLN A 189 24.53 -13.98 -5.82
N SER A 190 25.50 -14.21 -6.70
CA SER A 190 25.40 -15.14 -7.84
C SER A 190 25.18 -16.61 -7.45
N ASN A 191 25.52 -16.98 -6.22
CA ASN A 191 25.32 -18.35 -5.70
C ASN A 191 23.92 -18.53 -5.13
N ALA A 192 23.25 -17.43 -4.76
CA ALA A 192 21.94 -17.47 -4.15
C ALA A 192 20.87 -17.97 -5.12
N PHE A 193 19.82 -18.61 -4.59
CA PHE A 193 18.66 -18.95 -5.39
C PHE A 193 18.06 -17.71 -6.07
N GLN A 194 17.76 -17.82 -7.37
CA GLN A 194 17.35 -16.70 -8.24
C GLN A 194 18.28 -15.47 -8.21
N THR A 195 19.55 -15.63 -7.82
CA THR A 195 20.50 -14.54 -7.55
C THR A 195 20.01 -13.53 -6.50
N TYR A 196 19.15 -13.98 -5.57
CA TYR A 196 18.62 -13.18 -4.47
C TYR A 196 19.11 -13.74 -3.14
N ALA A 197 20.02 -13.01 -2.50
CA ALA A 197 20.51 -13.35 -1.16
C ALA A 197 19.66 -12.62 -0.11
N PRO A 198 18.77 -13.31 0.64
CA PRO A 198 17.95 -12.67 1.67
C PRO A 198 18.82 -11.95 2.72
N LYS A 199 18.59 -10.65 2.90
CA LYS A 199 19.18 -9.85 3.98
C LYS A 199 18.50 -10.20 5.31
N ILE A 200 19.26 -10.68 6.29
CA ILE A 200 18.71 -10.94 7.63
C ILE A 200 18.52 -9.62 8.41
N PRO A 201 17.49 -9.47 9.26
CA PRO A 201 16.61 -10.53 9.79
C PRO A 201 15.42 -10.88 8.88
N VAL A 202 15.28 -12.17 8.54
CA VAL A 202 14.21 -12.70 7.67
C VAL A 202 14.07 -14.23 7.77
N ALA A 203 12.93 -14.77 7.33
CA ALA A 203 12.75 -16.20 7.07
C ALA A 203 13.42 -16.60 5.75
N VAL A 204 14.26 -17.63 5.80
CA VAL A 204 14.80 -18.32 4.65
C VAL A 204 13.97 -19.58 4.44
N GLN A 205 13.21 -19.64 3.33
CA GLN A 205 12.37 -20.78 2.99
C GLN A 205 13.22 -22.01 2.69
N ALA A 206 12.77 -23.18 3.12
CA ALA A 206 13.53 -24.41 2.98
C ALA A 206 13.74 -24.77 1.51
N GLU A 207 12.71 -24.59 0.68
CA GLU A 207 12.72 -24.85 -0.76
C GLU A 207 13.55 -23.85 -1.59
N ASP A 208 13.98 -22.73 -1.01
CA ASP A 208 14.72 -21.65 -1.69
C ASP A 208 16.26 -21.80 -1.54
N PHE A 209 16.74 -23.05 -1.41
CA PHE A 209 18.18 -23.38 -1.31
C PHE A 209 18.98 -22.98 -2.56
N ASP A 210 20.26 -22.60 -2.39
CA ASP A 210 21.15 -22.20 -3.48
C ASP A 210 21.18 -23.25 -4.62
N PRO A 211 21.34 -22.90 -5.91
CA PRO A 211 21.22 -23.87 -7.01
C PRO A 211 22.24 -25.03 -6.99
N ALA A 212 23.37 -24.84 -6.29
CA ALA A 212 24.37 -25.88 -6.01
C ALA A 212 24.44 -26.24 -4.51
N GLY A 213 23.42 -25.85 -3.75
CA GLY A 213 23.36 -25.86 -2.30
C GLY A 213 22.40 -26.90 -1.74
N TYR A 214 22.49 -28.14 -2.18
CA TYR A 214 21.77 -29.25 -1.56
C TYR A 214 22.53 -30.56 -1.68
N SER A 215 22.22 -31.48 -0.78
CA SER A 215 22.49 -32.91 -0.93
C SER A 215 21.25 -33.66 -0.48
N ASP A 216 20.69 -34.40 -1.40
CA ASP A 216 19.50 -35.22 -1.23
C ASP A 216 19.88 -36.67 -1.61
N SER A 217 19.27 -37.64 -0.93
CA SER A 217 19.50 -39.07 -1.16
C SER A 217 18.58 -39.66 -2.24
N SER A 218 17.47 -38.99 -2.53
CA SER A 218 16.56 -39.31 -3.62
C SER A 218 17.21 -38.99 -4.97
N THR A 219 16.59 -39.45 -6.06
CA THR A 219 16.96 -39.04 -7.43
C THR A 219 15.92 -38.14 -8.08
N THR A 220 14.82 -37.84 -7.40
CA THR A 220 13.66 -37.10 -7.89
C THR A 220 12.87 -36.54 -6.71
N ASN A 221 12.50 -35.27 -6.75
CA ASN A 221 11.57 -34.66 -5.79
C ASN A 221 10.26 -35.48 -5.67
N GLU A 222 10.12 -36.27 -4.60
CA GLU A 222 8.97 -37.14 -4.32
C GLU A 222 7.73 -36.35 -3.90
N GLY A 223 7.92 -35.14 -3.33
CA GLY A 223 6.84 -34.23 -2.97
C GLY A 223 6.11 -33.62 -4.18
N GLY A 224 6.77 -33.58 -5.34
CA GLY A 224 6.19 -33.19 -6.64
C GLY A 224 5.76 -31.73 -6.76
N ALA A 225 6.06 -30.88 -5.77
CA ALA A 225 5.79 -29.46 -5.78
C ALA A 225 7.11 -28.67 -5.89
N TYR A 226 7.07 -27.50 -6.54
CA TYR A 226 8.12 -26.46 -6.63
C TYR A 226 9.58 -26.92 -6.85
N ARG A 227 10.27 -26.36 -7.87
CA ARG A 227 11.64 -26.79 -8.25
C ARG A 227 11.77 -28.31 -8.47
N THR A 228 10.81 -28.85 -9.22
CA THR A 228 10.76 -30.24 -9.69
C THR A 228 11.88 -30.59 -10.70
N ASP A 229 12.77 -29.64 -10.98
CA ASP A 229 14.05 -29.81 -11.67
C ASP A 229 15.19 -30.27 -10.75
N THR A 230 14.93 -30.38 -9.45
CA THR A 230 15.87 -30.89 -8.42
C THR A 230 15.40 -32.22 -7.82
N ALA A 231 16.28 -32.87 -7.06
CA ALA A 231 15.93 -34.08 -6.31
C ALA A 231 15.31 -33.79 -4.93
N VAL A 232 15.34 -32.54 -4.45
CA VAL A 232 14.89 -32.21 -3.08
C VAL A 232 13.39 -32.39 -2.95
N ASP A 233 12.95 -33.14 -1.93
CA ASP A 233 11.56 -33.55 -1.71
C ASP A 233 10.64 -32.41 -1.24
N ILE A 234 10.40 -31.45 -2.12
CA ILE A 234 9.56 -30.28 -1.86
C ILE A 234 8.07 -30.65 -2.04
N LYS A 235 7.28 -30.45 -0.98
CA LYS A 235 5.84 -30.72 -0.94
C LYS A 235 5.02 -29.47 -0.66
N SER A 236 3.84 -29.37 -1.25
CA SER A 236 2.89 -28.30 -0.94
C SER A 236 2.35 -28.42 0.48
N ILE A 237 2.29 -27.31 1.19
CA ILE A 237 1.67 -27.21 2.53
C ILE A 237 0.67 -26.04 2.57
N THR A 238 -0.10 -25.93 3.64
CA THR A 238 -0.94 -24.74 3.85
C THR A 238 -0.07 -23.51 4.08
N GLY A 239 0.01 -22.63 3.09
CA GLY A 239 0.74 -21.35 3.15
C GLY A 239 2.02 -21.27 2.31
N GLY A 240 2.46 -22.36 1.67
CA GLY A 240 3.72 -22.40 0.91
C GLY A 240 4.08 -23.81 0.46
N ASN A 241 5.37 -24.08 0.30
CA ASN A 241 5.88 -25.44 0.25
C ASN A 241 6.73 -25.69 1.52
N ALA A 242 7.27 -26.89 1.64
CA ALA A 242 8.28 -27.24 2.62
C ALA A 242 9.11 -28.38 2.04
N VAL A 243 10.34 -28.55 2.51
CA VAL A 243 11.09 -29.78 2.23
C VAL A 243 10.61 -30.85 3.21
N GLY A 244 10.06 -31.93 2.67
CA GLY A 244 9.53 -33.05 3.44
C GLY A 244 10.51 -34.21 3.55
N TRP A 245 10.21 -35.15 4.45
CA TRP A 245 10.83 -36.47 4.54
C TRP A 245 12.36 -36.53 4.72
N MET A 246 13.03 -35.39 4.95
CA MET A 246 14.49 -35.28 5.00
C MET A 246 15.12 -36.33 5.94
N ILE A 247 16.11 -37.07 5.44
CA ILE A 247 16.78 -38.17 6.15
C ILE A 247 18.21 -37.83 6.60
N ASN A 248 18.80 -38.72 7.40
CA ASN A 248 20.12 -38.54 7.99
C ASN A 248 21.22 -38.17 6.97
N GLY A 249 21.91 -37.05 7.22
CA GLY A 249 23.03 -36.58 6.42
C GLY A 249 22.65 -35.71 5.22
N GLU A 250 21.36 -35.56 4.91
CA GLU A 250 20.88 -34.60 3.92
C GLU A 250 21.05 -33.17 4.42
N TRP A 251 21.27 -32.25 3.48
CA TRP A 251 21.52 -30.85 3.82
C TRP A 251 21.10 -29.88 2.72
N LEU A 252 20.80 -28.67 3.15
CA LEU A 252 20.43 -27.52 2.32
C LEU A 252 21.37 -26.35 2.66
N GLU A 253 21.79 -25.60 1.66
CA GLU A 253 22.64 -24.40 1.79
C GLU A 253 21.96 -23.16 1.23
N TYR A 254 22.19 -22.05 1.91
CA TYR A 254 21.60 -20.76 1.60
C TYR A 254 22.67 -19.68 1.65
N THR A 255 22.72 -18.84 0.61
CA THR A 255 23.46 -17.59 0.62
C THR A 255 22.57 -16.48 1.19
N ILE A 256 22.92 -16.00 2.38
CA ILE A 256 22.26 -14.85 3.03
C ILE A 256 23.18 -13.62 2.98
N TYR A 257 22.60 -12.43 3.14
CA TYR A 257 23.36 -11.20 3.36
C TYR A 257 23.23 -10.73 4.81
N VAL A 258 24.35 -10.45 5.45
CA VAL A 258 24.42 -9.92 6.81
C VAL A 258 24.98 -8.50 6.73
N GLU A 259 24.26 -7.52 7.26
CA GLU A 259 24.69 -6.12 7.19
C GLU A 259 25.61 -5.72 8.35
N THR A 260 25.32 -6.23 9.55
CA THR A 260 26.04 -5.89 10.79
C THR A 260 26.52 -7.16 11.47
N GLU A 261 27.73 -7.14 12.05
CA GLU A 261 28.25 -8.23 12.87
C GLU A 261 27.40 -8.42 14.14
N GLY A 262 27.09 -9.66 14.54
CA GLY A 262 26.41 -9.88 15.81
C GLY A 262 25.81 -11.27 16.04
N ASP A 263 25.18 -11.40 17.21
CA ASP A 263 24.46 -12.60 17.64
C ASP A 263 22.98 -12.56 17.23
N TYR A 264 22.61 -13.36 16.25
CA TYR A 264 21.24 -13.47 15.73
C TYR A 264 20.51 -14.65 16.38
N ASP A 265 19.30 -14.43 16.88
CA ASP A 265 18.42 -15.53 17.29
C ASP A 265 18.09 -16.44 16.08
N VAL A 266 17.91 -17.73 16.32
CA VAL A 266 17.45 -18.66 15.28
C VAL A 266 16.13 -19.27 15.72
N THR A 267 15.14 -19.14 14.84
CA THR A 267 13.82 -19.77 14.97
C THR A 267 13.57 -20.65 13.76
N ILE A 268 13.11 -21.89 13.96
CA ILE A 268 12.92 -22.88 12.89
C ILE A 268 11.45 -23.29 12.87
N ARG A 269 10.81 -23.31 11.70
CA ARG A 269 9.51 -23.98 11.50
C ARG A 269 9.72 -25.35 10.88
N SER A 270 9.34 -26.39 11.62
CA SER A 270 9.60 -27.78 11.24
C SER A 270 8.60 -28.75 11.88
N GLY A 271 8.48 -29.95 11.29
CA GLY A 271 7.65 -31.06 11.76
C GLY A 271 8.48 -32.34 11.93
N ALA A 272 8.26 -33.06 13.03
CA ALA A 272 8.91 -34.34 13.31
C ALA A 272 7.99 -35.22 14.17
N VAL A 273 7.82 -36.49 13.82
CA VAL A 273 7.07 -37.46 14.64
C VAL A 273 8.02 -38.48 15.25
N GLY A 274 8.23 -38.39 16.55
CA GLY A 274 9.07 -39.28 17.35
C GLY A 274 10.44 -38.67 17.66
N ASP A 275 10.96 -39.01 18.83
CA ASP A 275 12.19 -38.42 19.40
C ASP A 275 13.46 -38.72 18.57
N GLY A 276 14.53 -37.96 18.86
CA GLY A 276 15.88 -38.18 18.31
C GLY A 276 16.24 -37.35 17.07
N ARG A 277 15.25 -36.78 16.39
CA ARG A 277 15.44 -35.93 15.20
C ARG A 277 16.10 -34.60 15.57
N THR A 278 17.15 -34.25 14.83
CA THR A 278 17.96 -33.06 15.10
C THR A 278 18.36 -32.35 13.81
N LEU A 279 18.55 -31.03 13.90
CA LEU A 279 19.16 -30.21 12.85
C LEU A 279 20.47 -29.63 13.34
N LYS A 280 21.48 -29.63 12.48
CA LYS A 280 22.75 -28.92 12.68
C LYS A 280 22.77 -27.69 11.78
N ILE A 281 23.21 -26.55 12.31
CA ILE A 281 23.47 -25.34 11.52
C ILE A 281 24.96 -25.07 11.51
N SER A 282 25.51 -24.85 10.31
CA SER A 282 26.91 -24.56 10.10
C SER A 282 27.12 -23.47 9.06
N GLN A 283 28.30 -22.88 9.07
CA GLN A 283 28.77 -21.89 8.13
C GLN A 283 30.14 -22.34 7.64
N CYS A 284 30.19 -22.82 6.39
CA CYS A 284 31.38 -23.41 5.79
C CYS A 284 31.94 -24.56 6.67
N SER A 285 33.13 -24.42 7.25
CA SER A 285 33.72 -25.41 8.17
C SER A 285 33.38 -25.19 9.65
N THR A 286 32.65 -24.12 9.99
CA THR A 286 32.33 -23.72 11.36
C THR A 286 30.94 -24.22 11.74
N THR A 287 30.81 -24.95 12.85
CA THR A 287 29.49 -25.22 13.43
C THR A 287 28.98 -23.97 14.14
N LEU A 288 27.74 -23.57 13.87
CA LEU A 288 27.04 -22.49 14.57
C LEU A 288 26.07 -23.05 15.62
N ILE A 289 25.31 -24.09 15.29
CA ILE A 289 24.48 -24.87 16.22
C ILE A 289 24.77 -26.36 15.96
N GLU A 290 25.41 -27.04 16.91
CA GLU A 290 25.83 -28.45 16.74
C GLU A 290 24.64 -29.41 16.69
N SER A 291 23.64 -29.20 17.54
CA SER A 291 22.43 -30.03 17.55
C SER A 291 21.24 -29.25 18.13
N PHE A 292 20.29 -28.92 17.26
CA PHE A 292 18.95 -28.50 17.63
C PHE A 292 18.03 -29.72 17.60
N ALA A 293 17.57 -30.18 18.77
CA ALA A 293 16.54 -31.22 18.85
C ALA A 293 15.19 -30.67 18.37
N VAL A 294 14.66 -31.25 17.29
CA VAL A 294 13.36 -30.87 16.71
C VAL A 294 12.25 -31.42 17.62
N PRO A 295 11.42 -30.59 18.25
CA PRO A 295 10.36 -31.08 19.12
C PRO A 295 9.24 -31.77 18.32
N ASN A 296 8.60 -32.74 18.94
CA ASN A 296 7.55 -33.53 18.29
C ASN A 296 6.31 -32.69 17.93
N VAL A 297 5.80 -32.96 16.74
CA VAL A 297 4.41 -32.67 16.34
C VAL A 297 3.53 -33.91 16.55
N SER A 298 2.20 -33.76 16.46
CA SER A 298 1.26 -34.86 16.73
C SER A 298 1.06 -35.81 15.55
N THR A 299 1.27 -35.33 14.33
CA THR A 299 1.13 -36.11 13.09
C THR A 299 2.03 -35.55 11.98
N TRP A 300 2.37 -36.38 10.99
CA TRP A 300 3.11 -35.93 9.81
C TRP A 300 2.34 -34.87 9.03
N GLY A 301 3.04 -33.87 8.50
CA GLY A 301 2.44 -32.70 7.86
C GLY A 301 1.97 -31.59 8.82
N GLU A 302 2.03 -31.80 10.14
CA GLU A 302 1.95 -30.69 11.11
C GLU A 302 3.32 -30.00 11.22
N PHE A 303 3.32 -28.66 11.26
CA PHE A 303 4.51 -27.84 11.42
C PHE A 303 4.32 -26.87 12.58
N LYS A 304 5.36 -26.72 13.39
CA LYS A 304 5.41 -25.82 14.55
C LYS A 304 6.69 -25.02 14.55
N THR A 305 6.69 -23.92 15.31
CA THR A 305 7.73 -22.90 15.29
C THR A 305 8.55 -22.94 16.56
N TRP A 306 9.86 -23.10 16.46
CA TRP A 306 10.72 -23.44 17.59
C TRP A 306 11.90 -22.48 17.73
N SER A 307 12.18 -22.01 18.95
CA SER A 307 13.46 -21.34 19.23
C SER A 307 14.60 -22.37 19.24
N ALA A 308 15.58 -22.16 18.36
CA ALA A 308 16.71 -23.05 18.13
C ALA A 308 18.03 -22.60 18.77
N GLY A 309 18.17 -21.31 19.10
CA GLY A 309 19.33 -20.76 19.80
C GLY A 309 19.74 -19.39 19.26
N LYS A 310 21.03 -19.09 19.30
CA LYS A 310 21.66 -17.93 18.67
C LYS A 310 22.85 -18.38 17.80
N VAL A 311 23.16 -17.60 16.78
CA VAL A 311 24.36 -17.77 15.93
C VAL A 311 25.08 -16.44 15.77
N HIS A 312 26.41 -16.46 15.83
CA HIS A 312 27.22 -15.28 15.56
C HIS A 312 27.55 -15.20 14.07
N LEU A 313 27.34 -14.05 13.43
CA LEU A 313 27.56 -13.86 11.99
C LEU A 313 28.31 -12.55 11.72
N ALA A 314 29.32 -12.63 10.86
CA ALA A 314 30.04 -11.49 10.30
C ALA A 314 29.23 -10.81 9.17
N PRO A 315 29.50 -9.53 8.84
CA PRO A 315 28.85 -8.84 7.72
C PRO A 315 29.33 -9.36 6.36
N GLY A 316 28.55 -9.08 5.32
CA GLY A 316 28.76 -9.55 3.95
C GLY A 316 27.92 -10.79 3.61
N TYR A 317 28.21 -11.41 2.46
CA TYR A 317 27.51 -12.65 2.06
C TYR A 317 28.02 -13.84 2.88
N GLN A 318 27.08 -14.49 3.58
CA GLN A 318 27.33 -15.66 4.42
C GLN A 318 26.66 -16.89 3.81
N LYS A 319 27.34 -18.04 3.86
CA LYS A 319 26.74 -19.34 3.51
C LYS A 319 26.30 -20.05 4.78
N ILE A 320 25.00 -20.34 4.89
CA ILE A 320 24.42 -21.12 5.99
C ILE A 320 24.04 -22.50 5.45
N ARG A 321 24.49 -23.56 6.12
CA ARG A 321 24.09 -24.94 5.84
C ARG A 321 23.24 -25.47 6.99
N VAL A 322 22.13 -26.10 6.64
CA VAL A 322 21.24 -26.85 7.53
C VAL A 322 21.41 -28.32 7.20
N THR A 323 21.64 -29.18 8.20
CA THR A 323 21.91 -30.61 8.01
C THR A 323 21.07 -31.45 8.96
N VAL A 324 20.46 -32.52 8.46
CA VAL A 324 19.72 -33.49 9.29
C VAL A 324 20.71 -34.37 10.06
N GLY A 325 20.48 -34.53 11.35
CA GLY A 325 21.27 -35.41 12.21
C GLY A 325 20.97 -36.90 12.02
N SER A 326 21.44 -37.73 12.95
CA SER A 326 21.50 -39.19 12.81
C SER A 326 20.16 -39.95 12.83
N THR A 327 19.02 -39.30 12.65
CA THR A 327 17.68 -39.93 12.73
C THR A 327 16.78 -39.40 11.64
N ASP A 328 16.32 -40.32 10.80
CA ASP A 328 15.61 -40.04 9.55
C ASP A 328 14.23 -39.42 9.73
N TYR A 329 13.79 -38.76 8.66
CA TYR A 329 12.49 -38.11 8.48
C TYR A 329 12.30 -36.91 9.39
N LEU A 330 12.42 -35.72 8.84
CA LEU A 330 11.83 -34.49 9.36
C LEU A 330 11.35 -33.62 8.20
N ASP A 331 10.40 -32.75 8.49
CA ASP A 331 9.93 -31.74 7.56
C ASP A 331 10.48 -30.37 7.97
N LEU A 332 11.03 -29.60 7.04
CA LEU A 332 11.54 -28.25 7.25
C LEU A 332 10.81 -27.25 6.33
N ASP A 333 10.25 -26.20 6.91
CA ASP A 333 9.51 -25.15 6.19
C ASP A 333 10.38 -23.89 6.04
N TRP A 334 10.90 -23.33 7.14
CA TRP A 334 11.87 -22.24 7.07
C TRP A 334 12.76 -22.13 8.30
N ILE A 335 13.85 -21.36 8.14
CA ILE A 335 14.67 -20.86 9.25
C ILE A 335 14.66 -19.33 9.24
N TYR A 336 14.20 -18.74 10.33
CA TYR A 336 14.30 -17.30 10.59
C TYR A 336 15.58 -17.02 11.37
N ILE A 337 16.45 -16.19 10.79
CA ILE A 337 17.70 -15.77 11.44
C ILE A 337 17.53 -14.29 11.81
N GLY A 338 17.56 -13.99 13.10
CA GLY A 338 17.26 -12.69 13.71
C GLY A 338 16.03 -12.72 14.63
N THR A 339 15.61 -11.55 15.11
CA THR A 339 14.51 -11.42 16.09
C THR A 339 13.16 -11.79 15.48
N TYR A 340 12.71 -13.01 15.74
CA TYR A 340 11.40 -13.49 15.31
C TYR A 340 10.28 -12.96 16.22
N THR A 341 9.29 -12.27 15.63
CA THR A 341 8.15 -11.67 16.36
C THR A 341 6.85 -12.46 16.26
N GLY A 342 6.87 -13.66 15.66
CA GLY A 342 5.70 -14.53 15.58
C GLY A 342 5.53 -15.43 16.81
N THR A 343 4.50 -16.27 16.80
CA THR A 343 4.31 -17.27 17.86
C THR A 343 5.41 -18.33 17.79
N ILE A 344 6.09 -18.57 18.90
CA ILE A 344 6.95 -19.73 19.11
C ILE A 344 6.16 -20.75 19.93
N ASP A 345 6.04 -21.97 19.42
CA ASP A 345 5.35 -23.06 20.08
C ASP A 345 6.11 -23.51 21.34
N PRO A 346 5.40 -23.83 22.44
CA PRO A 346 6.04 -24.38 23.63
C PRO A 346 6.62 -25.76 23.30
N LYS A 347 7.92 -25.95 23.60
CA LYS A 347 8.55 -27.28 23.53
C LYS A 347 7.82 -28.22 24.50
N SER A 348 7.19 -29.26 23.97
CA SER A 348 6.44 -30.22 24.78
C SER A 348 7.38 -30.97 25.72
N SER A 349 7.38 -30.59 27.00
CA SER A 349 8.17 -31.26 28.04
C SER A 349 7.42 -32.49 28.55
N SER A 350 8.00 -33.67 28.37
CA SER A 350 7.45 -34.92 28.91
C SER A 350 7.53 -34.95 30.45
N SER A 351 6.37 -35.19 31.07
CA SER A 351 6.16 -35.57 32.48
C SER A 351 6.61 -34.61 33.62
N SER A 352 5.64 -34.05 34.32
CA SER A 352 5.32 -34.45 35.71
C SER A 352 4.01 -33.83 36.20
N SER A 353 3.35 -34.47 37.17
CA SER A 353 1.93 -34.28 37.51
C SER A 353 1.71 -33.53 38.83
N VAL A 354 0.77 -32.57 38.84
CA VAL A 354 -0.01 -32.18 40.04
C VAL A 354 -1.45 -31.84 39.64
N SER A 355 -2.42 -32.18 40.49
CA SER A 355 -3.85 -32.16 40.19
C SER A 355 -4.58 -30.84 40.53
N SER A 356 -5.71 -30.66 39.83
CA SER A 356 -6.94 -29.95 40.24
C SER A 356 -6.87 -28.46 40.63
N SER A 357 -7.50 -27.61 39.81
CA SER A 357 -8.82 -27.07 40.16
C SER A 357 -9.60 -26.67 38.90
N SER A 358 -10.92 -26.90 38.90
CA SER A 358 -11.76 -26.80 37.71
C SER A 358 -12.09 -25.36 37.33
N VAL A 359 -11.65 -24.92 36.15
CA VAL A 359 -12.29 -23.79 35.43
C VAL A 359 -12.70 -24.29 34.05
N ARG A 360 -14.01 -24.34 33.80
CA ARG A 360 -14.56 -24.50 32.45
C ARG A 360 -14.22 -23.25 31.65
N SER A 361 -13.31 -23.37 30.69
CA SER A 361 -13.25 -22.46 29.54
C SER A 361 -13.40 -23.27 28.27
N SER A 362 -14.25 -22.77 27.38
CA SER A 362 -14.53 -23.36 26.07
C SER A 362 -13.29 -23.45 25.19
N SER A 363 -13.25 -24.50 24.36
CA SER A 363 -12.31 -24.64 23.25
C SER A 363 -12.38 -23.45 22.29
N SER A 364 -11.24 -22.83 22.00
CA SER A 364 -11.07 -21.95 20.84
C SER A 364 -9.66 -22.09 20.28
N SER A 365 -9.55 -22.40 19.00
CA SER A 365 -8.33 -22.46 18.22
C SER A 365 -7.53 -21.15 18.28
N ALA A 366 -6.20 -21.25 18.40
CA ALA A 366 -5.32 -20.10 18.40
C ALA A 366 -5.01 -19.66 16.95
N SER A 367 -5.88 -18.85 16.35
CA SER A 367 -5.42 -17.92 15.31
C SER A 367 -4.58 -16.82 15.95
N GLY A 368 -3.79 -16.10 15.14
CA GLY A 368 -3.36 -14.76 15.54
C GLY A 368 -4.58 -13.92 15.97
N LYS A 369 -4.45 -13.12 17.03
CA LYS A 369 -5.57 -12.28 17.47
C LYS A 369 -5.81 -11.19 16.43
N LYS A 370 -6.95 -11.28 15.74
CA LYS A 370 -7.42 -10.24 14.82
C LYS A 370 -7.44 -8.87 15.50
N PHE A 371 -7.13 -7.82 14.73
CA PHE A 371 -7.19 -6.45 15.23
C PHE A 371 -8.50 -5.74 14.87
N VAL A 372 -8.89 -4.79 15.71
CA VAL A 372 -9.85 -3.73 15.43
C VAL A 372 -9.12 -2.40 15.63
N GLY A 373 -8.72 -1.80 14.52
CA GLY A 373 -7.95 -0.57 14.47
C GLY A 373 -8.74 0.63 13.97
N ASN A 374 -8.08 1.77 13.94
CA ASN A 374 -8.68 3.02 13.46
C ASN A 374 -7.61 3.98 12.92
N ILE A 375 -8.06 5.04 12.25
CA ILE A 375 -7.20 6.15 11.84
C ILE A 375 -6.96 7.15 12.98
N THR A 376 -5.94 8.00 12.78
CA THR A 376 -5.80 9.28 13.47
C THR A 376 -7.05 10.15 13.32
N THR A 377 -7.18 11.19 14.15
CA THR A 377 -8.33 12.11 14.12
C THR A 377 -7.85 13.52 13.86
N GLY A 378 -8.15 14.08 12.68
CA GLY A 378 -7.76 15.45 12.32
C GLY A 378 -6.24 15.68 12.36
N GLY A 379 -5.46 14.71 11.90
CA GLY A 379 -4.00 14.79 11.91
C GLY A 379 -3.34 14.60 13.28
N GLN A 380 -4.02 13.97 14.26
CA GLN A 380 -3.54 13.74 15.62
C GLN A 380 -3.88 12.32 16.13
N VAL A 381 -3.04 11.79 17.02
CA VAL A 381 -3.38 10.59 17.80
C VAL A 381 -4.08 11.05 19.09
N ARG A 382 -5.31 10.57 19.34
CA ARG A 382 -6.04 10.89 20.57
C ARG A 382 -5.51 10.09 21.75
N SER A 383 -5.51 10.69 22.94
CA SER A 383 -5.05 10.03 24.18
C SER A 383 -5.93 8.86 24.64
N ASP A 384 -7.14 8.72 24.11
CA ASP A 384 -8.05 7.60 24.37
C ASP A 384 -7.99 6.49 23.31
N PHE A 385 -7.10 6.59 22.32
CA PHE A 385 -7.08 5.69 21.17
C PHE A 385 -6.92 4.21 21.57
N SER A 386 -5.98 3.88 22.47
CA SER A 386 -5.72 2.49 22.89
C SER A 386 -6.79 1.90 23.81
N ARG A 387 -7.70 2.72 24.35
CA ARG A 387 -8.90 2.23 25.04
C ARG A 387 -9.79 1.41 24.10
N TYR A 388 -9.86 1.83 22.84
CA TYR A 388 -10.80 1.28 21.86
C TYR A 388 -10.10 0.42 20.80
N TRP A 389 -8.93 0.83 20.32
CA TRP A 389 -8.31 0.29 19.12
C TRP A 389 -6.96 -0.39 19.41
N ASN A 390 -6.64 -1.45 18.68
CA ASN A 390 -5.37 -2.19 18.82
C ASN A 390 -4.54 -2.26 17.52
N GLN A 391 -4.76 -1.32 16.60
CA GLN A 391 -3.96 -1.05 15.40
C GLN A 391 -4.20 0.42 15.00
N ILE A 392 -3.19 1.11 14.45
CA ILE A 392 -3.31 2.52 14.05
C ILE A 392 -2.86 2.76 12.59
N THR A 393 -3.61 3.62 11.89
CA THR A 393 -3.32 4.10 10.54
C THR A 393 -3.26 5.63 10.56
N GLY A 394 -2.41 6.27 9.76
CA GLY A 394 -2.51 7.71 9.50
C GLY A 394 -3.57 7.97 8.43
N GLU A 395 -4.55 8.82 8.71
CA GLU A 395 -5.60 9.18 7.73
C GLU A 395 -5.01 9.86 6.49
N ASN A 396 -4.06 10.78 6.71
CA ASN A 396 -3.39 11.53 5.64
C ASN A 396 -1.90 11.73 5.90
N GLU A 397 -1.42 11.54 7.14
CA GLU A 397 -0.07 11.87 7.57
C GLU A 397 1.02 11.08 6.81
N GLY A 398 0.73 9.81 6.48
CA GLY A 398 1.66 8.90 5.82
C GLY A 398 1.58 8.86 4.29
N LYS A 399 0.72 9.68 3.68
CA LYS A 399 0.60 9.77 2.22
C LYS A 399 1.78 10.53 1.64
N TRP A 400 2.33 10.08 0.50
CA TRP A 400 3.59 10.61 -0.03
C TRP A 400 3.60 12.14 -0.19
N GLY A 401 2.54 12.74 -0.75
CA GLY A 401 2.45 14.21 -0.89
C GLY A 401 2.34 14.99 0.44
N SER A 402 1.92 14.35 1.53
CA SER A 402 1.90 14.93 2.88
C SER A 402 3.29 14.94 3.51
N VAL A 403 4.09 13.90 3.25
CA VAL A 403 5.45 13.76 3.80
C VAL A 403 6.46 14.51 2.92
N GLU A 404 6.35 14.44 1.60
CA GLU A 404 7.32 14.98 0.65
C GLU A 404 6.70 16.00 -0.31
N GLY A 405 5.96 16.97 0.23
CA GLY A 405 5.34 18.04 -0.56
C GLY A 405 6.33 18.92 -1.34
N THR A 406 7.63 18.83 -1.03
CA THR A 406 8.76 19.40 -1.78
C THR A 406 9.82 18.32 -1.93
N ARG A 407 10.29 18.08 -3.16
CA ARG A 407 11.30 17.06 -3.49
C ARG A 407 12.53 17.17 -2.58
N ASP A 408 13.04 16.05 -2.12
CA ASP A 408 14.19 15.93 -1.22
C ASP A 408 13.98 16.59 0.18
N VAL A 409 12.75 17.00 0.53
CA VAL A 409 12.43 17.72 1.78
C VAL A 409 11.27 17.04 2.52
N TYR A 410 11.62 16.06 3.34
CA TYR A 410 10.67 15.28 4.12
C TYR A 410 10.17 15.97 5.41
N ASN A 411 8.85 15.96 5.60
CA ASN A 411 8.12 16.31 6.81
C ASN A 411 7.65 15.04 7.54
N TRP A 412 8.57 14.32 8.17
CA TRP A 412 8.26 13.07 8.89
C TRP A 412 7.48 13.25 10.20
N ALA A 413 7.49 14.45 10.80
CA ALA A 413 7.00 14.68 12.17
C ALA A 413 5.53 14.21 12.44
N PRO A 414 4.56 14.35 11.50
CA PRO A 414 3.21 13.84 11.70
C PRO A 414 3.15 12.30 11.81
N VAL A 415 4.02 11.61 11.06
CA VAL A 415 4.16 10.14 11.03
C VAL A 415 4.96 9.65 12.23
N ASP A 416 6.05 10.33 12.60
CA ASP A 416 6.86 10.02 13.78
C ASP A 416 6.02 9.91 15.05
N ARG A 417 5.05 10.83 15.23
CA ARG A 417 4.10 10.82 16.34
C ARG A 417 3.19 9.58 16.35
N ILE A 418 2.79 9.07 15.18
CA ILE A 418 1.99 7.84 15.07
C ILE A 418 2.84 6.65 15.53
N TYR A 419 4.07 6.50 15.04
CA TYR A 419 4.96 5.41 15.44
C TYR A 419 5.40 5.53 16.91
N ALA A 420 5.66 6.72 17.42
CA ALA A 420 5.95 6.93 18.84
C ALA A 420 4.80 6.45 19.73
N TYR A 421 3.56 6.81 19.40
CA TYR A 421 2.38 6.32 20.12
C TYR A 421 2.20 4.81 19.98
N ALA A 422 2.37 4.28 18.76
CA ALA A 422 2.20 2.87 18.45
C ALA A 422 3.17 1.98 19.23
N ARG A 423 4.46 2.35 19.22
CA ARG A 423 5.54 1.71 20.00
C ARG A 423 5.28 1.80 21.50
N GLN A 424 4.85 2.97 22.01
CA GLN A 424 4.51 3.15 23.43
C GLN A 424 3.34 2.28 23.89
N ASN A 425 2.35 2.04 23.03
CA ASN A 425 1.14 1.29 23.35
C ASN A 425 1.19 -0.19 22.88
N ASN A 426 2.31 -0.62 22.29
CA ASN A 426 2.50 -1.94 21.68
C ASN A 426 1.36 -2.33 20.70
N ILE A 427 1.01 -1.41 19.80
CA ILE A 427 0.04 -1.65 18.71
C ILE A 427 0.72 -1.51 17.34
N PRO A 428 0.39 -2.35 16.34
CA PRO A 428 0.95 -2.24 15.00
C PRO A 428 0.47 -0.99 14.25
N VAL A 429 1.33 -0.47 13.38
CA VAL A 429 0.99 0.54 12.38
C VAL A 429 0.63 -0.13 11.05
N LYS A 430 -0.42 0.37 10.37
CA LYS A 430 -0.62 0.17 8.92
C LYS A 430 -0.22 1.45 8.21
N ALA A 431 0.81 1.39 7.37
CA ALA A 431 1.18 2.51 6.50
C ALA A 431 0.16 2.62 5.36
N HIS A 432 -0.41 3.81 5.20
CA HIS A 432 -1.38 4.14 4.18
C HIS A 432 -0.97 5.51 3.59
N THR A 433 -0.45 5.60 2.37
CA THR A 433 -0.16 4.52 1.40
C THR A 433 1.10 4.90 0.60
N PHE A 434 1.83 3.92 0.08
CA PHE A 434 3.06 4.19 -0.66
C PHE A 434 2.79 4.78 -2.04
N ILE A 435 1.99 4.11 -2.88
CA ILE A 435 1.73 4.52 -4.27
C ILE A 435 0.23 4.61 -4.55
N TRP A 436 -0.24 5.82 -4.86
CA TRP A 436 -1.65 6.14 -5.10
C TRP A 436 -1.76 7.26 -6.15
N GLY A 437 -2.77 7.21 -7.02
CA GLY A 437 -3.04 8.27 -8.01
C GLY A 437 -3.61 9.56 -7.43
N ALA A 438 -3.85 9.64 -6.11
CA ALA A 438 -4.16 10.88 -5.41
C ALA A 438 -3.18 11.12 -4.25
N GLN A 439 -3.10 12.38 -3.79
CA GLN A 439 -2.23 12.83 -2.67
C GLN A 439 -0.75 12.39 -2.77
N TYR A 440 -0.24 12.18 -3.99
CA TYR A 440 1.17 12.02 -4.30
C TYR A 440 1.83 13.41 -4.53
N PRO A 441 3.16 13.54 -4.44
CA PRO A 441 3.84 14.80 -4.68
C PRO A 441 3.67 15.31 -6.12
N THR A 442 3.13 16.53 -6.28
CA THR A 442 2.83 17.09 -7.62
C THR A 442 4.08 17.37 -8.47
N TRP A 443 5.25 17.55 -7.85
CA TRP A 443 6.52 17.77 -8.54
C TRP A 443 6.95 16.57 -9.41
N ILE A 444 6.50 15.36 -9.07
CA ILE A 444 6.83 14.12 -9.81
C ILE A 444 6.31 14.11 -11.26
N ASN A 445 5.30 14.94 -11.54
CA ASN A 445 4.70 15.04 -12.86
C ASN A 445 5.65 15.63 -13.90
N ASN A 446 6.58 16.51 -13.49
CA ASN A 446 7.54 17.17 -14.36
C ASN A 446 8.81 16.33 -14.62
N LEU A 447 8.98 15.22 -13.92
CA LEU A 447 10.15 14.36 -14.01
C LEU A 447 10.09 13.39 -15.20
N SER A 448 11.26 12.99 -15.72
CA SER A 448 11.36 11.88 -16.68
C SER A 448 10.88 10.55 -16.07
N ALA A 449 10.68 9.53 -16.90
CA ALA A 449 10.32 8.19 -16.43
C ALA A 449 11.39 7.60 -15.49
N SER A 450 12.68 7.79 -15.81
CA SER A 450 13.81 7.29 -15.02
C SER A 450 13.99 8.05 -13.70
N GLU A 451 13.77 9.36 -13.68
CA GLU A 451 13.73 10.12 -12.43
C GLU A 451 12.53 9.66 -11.60
N THR A 452 11.32 9.63 -12.16
CA THR A 452 10.12 9.14 -11.46
C THR A 452 10.30 7.75 -10.85
N ALA A 453 11.04 6.86 -11.53
CA ALA A 453 11.41 5.55 -11.01
C ALA A 453 12.36 5.62 -9.79
N ALA A 454 13.35 6.52 -9.82
CA ALA A 454 14.28 6.72 -8.70
C ALA A 454 13.55 7.27 -7.46
N GLU A 455 12.69 8.28 -7.62
CA GLU A 455 11.94 8.88 -6.50
C GLU A 455 10.95 7.89 -5.86
N ILE A 456 10.32 7.02 -6.66
CA ILE A 456 9.46 5.94 -6.12
C ILE A 456 10.29 4.97 -5.29
N GLU A 457 11.48 4.61 -5.77
CA GLU A 457 12.40 3.71 -5.07
C GLU A 457 12.94 4.35 -3.78
N GLU A 458 13.34 5.61 -3.82
CA GLU A 458 13.80 6.40 -2.66
C GLU A 458 12.70 6.58 -1.61
N TRP A 459 11.48 7.01 -2.00
CA TRP A 459 10.35 7.13 -1.08
C TRP A 459 10.06 5.83 -0.32
N ILE A 460 10.04 4.71 -1.03
CA ILE A 460 9.82 3.38 -0.43
C ILE A 460 11.01 3.02 0.47
N HIS A 461 12.24 3.20 0.02
CA HIS A 461 13.45 2.96 0.80
C HIS A 461 13.47 3.76 2.11
N ASP A 462 13.21 5.06 2.05
CA ASP A 462 13.32 5.97 3.19
C ASP A 462 12.20 5.75 4.21
N TYR A 463 10.96 5.51 3.75
CA TYR A 463 9.88 5.11 4.65
C TYR A 463 10.22 3.81 5.37
N CYS A 464 10.65 2.78 4.64
CA CYS A 464 11.00 1.48 5.20
C CYS A 464 12.20 1.55 6.16
N THR A 465 13.22 2.35 5.83
CA THR A 465 14.42 2.57 6.64
C THR A 465 14.09 3.32 7.94
N ARG A 466 13.18 4.30 7.88
CA ARG A 466 12.72 5.04 9.06
C ARG A 466 11.79 4.24 9.97
N TYR A 467 10.98 3.36 9.38
CA TYR A 467 9.93 2.60 10.06
C TYR A 467 10.02 1.08 9.79
N PRO A 468 11.12 0.41 10.17
CA PRO A 468 11.31 -1.02 9.93
C PRO A 468 10.33 -1.92 10.72
N ASP A 469 9.63 -1.35 11.70
CA ASP A 469 8.57 -1.97 12.50
C ASP A 469 7.15 -1.80 11.91
N THR A 470 7.03 -1.25 10.69
CA THR A 470 5.75 -1.14 9.98
C THR A 470 5.17 -2.52 9.70
N LYS A 471 4.03 -2.87 10.31
CA LYS A 471 3.52 -4.24 10.23
C LYS A 471 2.71 -4.53 8.96
N TYR A 472 1.97 -3.53 8.48
CA TYR A 472 1.11 -3.63 7.30
C TYR A 472 1.37 -2.41 6.41
N ILE A 473 1.33 -2.60 5.08
CA ILE A 473 1.51 -1.50 4.13
C ILE A 473 0.47 -1.64 3.03
N ASP A 474 -0.37 -0.63 2.84
CA ASP A 474 -1.12 -0.44 1.61
C ASP A 474 -0.11 0.07 0.56
N VAL A 475 0.50 -0.86 -0.18
CA VAL A 475 1.64 -0.56 -1.08
C VAL A 475 1.16 0.12 -2.35
N VAL A 476 0.09 -0.40 -2.93
CA VAL A 476 -0.63 0.22 -4.04
C VAL A 476 -2.08 0.40 -3.63
N ASN A 477 -2.58 1.62 -3.78
CA ASN A 477 -3.96 1.99 -3.51
C ASN A 477 -4.70 2.36 -4.80
N GLU A 478 -5.94 1.90 -4.93
CA GLU A 478 -6.92 2.34 -5.95
C GLU A 478 -6.49 2.16 -7.40
N ALA A 479 -5.82 1.05 -7.69
CA ALA A 479 -5.30 0.73 -9.01
C ALA A 479 -6.31 0.06 -9.97
N VAL A 480 -7.54 -0.23 -9.53
CA VAL A 480 -8.63 -0.65 -10.43
C VAL A 480 -8.92 0.45 -11.47
N ALA A 481 -9.17 0.04 -12.71
CA ALA A 481 -9.42 0.96 -13.82
C ALA A 481 -10.68 1.80 -13.57
N GLY A 482 -10.54 3.13 -13.65
CA GLY A 482 -11.59 4.09 -13.32
C GLY A 482 -11.61 4.55 -11.86
N HIS A 483 -10.68 4.07 -11.02
CA HIS A 483 -10.44 4.60 -9.67
C HIS A 483 -9.32 5.66 -9.71
N GLN A 484 -8.28 5.55 -8.88
CA GLN A 484 -7.13 6.47 -8.83
C GLN A 484 -5.80 5.74 -9.08
N PRO A 485 -5.59 5.09 -10.24
CA PRO A 485 -4.34 4.42 -10.55
C PRO A 485 -3.18 5.42 -10.67
N ALA A 486 -2.01 5.05 -10.14
CA ALA A 486 -0.82 5.90 -10.12
C ALA A 486 -0.18 6.03 -11.52
N ALA A 487 -0.70 6.95 -12.34
CA ALA A 487 -0.21 7.19 -13.71
C ALA A 487 1.28 7.56 -13.77
N TYR A 488 1.85 8.18 -12.73
CA TYR A 488 3.29 8.44 -12.62
C TYR A 488 4.11 7.14 -12.44
N ALA A 489 3.61 6.15 -11.70
CA ALA A 489 4.27 4.86 -11.57
C ALA A 489 4.16 4.05 -12.88
N GLN A 490 3.03 4.15 -13.59
CA GLN A 490 2.91 3.60 -14.95
C GLN A 490 3.85 4.29 -15.94
N LYS A 491 4.07 5.61 -15.84
CA LYS A 491 5.08 6.36 -16.61
C LYS A 491 6.49 5.83 -16.33
N ALA A 492 6.81 5.52 -15.08
CA ALA A 492 8.13 5.02 -14.65
C ALA A 492 8.43 3.58 -15.09
N TYR A 493 7.47 2.67 -14.93
CA TYR A 493 7.70 1.22 -15.03
C TYR A 493 6.86 0.51 -16.11
N GLY A 494 6.04 1.24 -16.86
CA GLY A 494 5.15 0.69 -17.88
C GLY A 494 4.01 -0.16 -17.29
N ASN A 495 3.54 -1.14 -18.05
CA ASN A 495 2.34 -1.90 -17.69
C ASN A 495 2.48 -2.78 -16.43
N ASN A 496 3.72 -3.11 -16.03
CA ASN A 496 4.00 -3.96 -14.86
C ASN A 496 4.35 -3.12 -13.61
N TRP A 497 3.94 -1.84 -13.56
CA TRP A 497 4.31 -0.93 -12.47
C TRP A 497 3.87 -1.42 -11.09
N ILE A 498 2.70 -2.06 -10.96
CA ILE A 498 2.18 -2.60 -9.70
C ILE A 498 3.15 -3.66 -9.16
N GLN A 499 3.46 -4.68 -9.97
CA GLN A 499 4.47 -5.69 -9.69
C GLN A 499 5.82 -5.06 -9.27
N LYS A 500 6.33 -4.07 -10.02
CA LYS A 500 7.62 -3.45 -9.70
C LYS A 500 7.60 -2.68 -8.38
N VAL A 501 6.51 -1.98 -8.06
CA VAL A 501 6.34 -1.31 -6.76
C VAL A 501 6.27 -2.33 -5.61
N PHE A 502 5.55 -3.45 -5.77
CA PHE A 502 5.54 -4.51 -4.76
C PHE A 502 6.90 -5.19 -4.59
N GLN A 503 7.69 -5.36 -5.66
CA GLN A 503 9.08 -5.84 -5.57
C GLN A 503 9.96 -4.87 -4.76
N LEU A 504 9.86 -3.56 -5.00
CA LEU A 504 10.57 -2.54 -4.21
C LEU A 504 10.13 -2.56 -2.73
N ALA A 505 8.82 -2.63 -2.48
CA ALA A 505 8.29 -2.73 -1.13
C ALA A 505 8.76 -4.01 -0.40
N ARG A 506 8.87 -5.15 -1.09
CA ARG A 506 9.45 -6.38 -0.50
C ARG A 506 10.94 -6.23 -0.20
N GLN A 507 11.69 -5.58 -1.10
CA GLN A 507 13.13 -5.36 -0.96
C GLN A 507 13.46 -4.48 0.26
N TYR A 508 12.70 -3.40 0.48
CA TYR A 508 12.98 -2.43 1.53
C TYR A 508 12.19 -2.65 2.82
N CYS A 509 10.95 -3.16 2.74
CA CYS A 509 10.09 -3.52 3.89
C CYS A 509 9.85 -5.04 3.97
N PRO A 510 10.89 -5.90 4.12
CA PRO A 510 10.74 -7.36 4.05
C PRO A 510 9.88 -7.96 5.17
N ASN A 511 9.78 -7.29 6.33
CA ASN A 511 9.03 -7.76 7.50
C ASN A 511 7.54 -7.33 7.52
N SER A 512 7.12 -6.53 6.54
CA SER A 512 5.76 -6.00 6.43
C SER A 512 4.86 -6.91 5.60
N ILE A 513 3.57 -6.92 5.93
CA ILE A 513 2.53 -7.52 5.09
C ILE A 513 2.16 -6.52 4.00
N LEU A 514 2.39 -6.88 2.75
CA LEU A 514 2.21 -6.02 1.58
C LEU A 514 0.80 -6.20 1.00
N ILE A 515 0.01 -5.11 1.03
CA ILE A 515 -1.42 -5.10 0.73
C ILE A 515 -1.68 -4.34 -0.59
N LEU A 516 -2.47 -4.95 -1.48
CA LEU A 516 -3.15 -4.22 -2.57
C LEU A 516 -4.51 -3.76 -2.06
N ASN A 517 -4.68 -2.44 -1.90
CA ASN A 517 -5.86 -1.84 -1.28
C ASN A 517 -6.73 -1.13 -2.34
N ASP A 518 -8.05 -1.28 -2.24
CA ASP A 518 -8.97 -0.61 -3.17
C ASP A 518 -10.39 -0.44 -2.58
N TYR A 519 -11.17 0.47 -3.14
CA TYR A 519 -12.60 0.62 -2.84
C TYR A 519 -13.49 -0.17 -3.79
N ASN A 520 -14.80 -0.08 -3.53
CA ASN A 520 -15.90 -0.74 -4.22
C ASN A 520 -15.90 -2.27 -4.19
N ASN A 521 -14.75 -2.95 -4.21
CA ASN A 521 -14.55 -4.40 -4.35
C ASN A 521 -15.50 -5.37 -3.62
N ILE A 522 -16.20 -5.00 -2.55
CA ILE A 522 -17.29 -5.80 -1.97
C ILE A 522 -18.64 -5.62 -2.70
N ARG A 523 -18.98 -4.40 -3.12
CA ARG A 523 -20.30 -4.02 -3.68
C ARG A 523 -20.29 -3.81 -5.20
N TRP A 524 -19.26 -3.17 -5.73
CA TRP A 524 -19.11 -2.76 -7.13
C TRP A 524 -17.67 -3.05 -7.61
N GLN A 525 -17.38 -2.99 -8.92
CA GLN A 525 -16.04 -3.29 -9.49
C GLN A 525 -15.36 -4.58 -8.94
N HIS A 526 -16.17 -5.54 -8.52
CA HIS A 526 -15.74 -6.72 -7.76
C HIS A 526 -14.85 -7.65 -8.58
N ASN A 527 -15.24 -7.88 -9.83
CA ASN A 527 -14.52 -8.78 -10.74
C ASN A 527 -13.23 -8.12 -11.23
N GLU A 528 -13.23 -6.81 -11.39
CA GLU A 528 -12.11 -5.96 -11.78
C GLU A 528 -11.02 -5.98 -10.70
N PHE A 529 -11.40 -5.84 -9.42
CA PHE A 529 -10.47 -5.99 -8.30
C PHE A 529 -9.91 -7.40 -8.19
N ILE A 530 -10.75 -8.44 -8.32
CA ILE A 530 -10.30 -9.85 -8.33
C ILE A 530 -9.30 -10.10 -9.47
N ALA A 531 -9.57 -9.60 -10.68
CA ALA A 531 -8.68 -9.74 -11.82
C ALA A 531 -7.33 -9.03 -11.57
N LEU A 532 -7.35 -7.83 -11.02
CA LEU A 532 -6.16 -7.05 -10.68
C LEU A 532 -5.29 -7.76 -9.62
N ALA A 533 -5.91 -8.24 -8.54
CA ALA A 533 -5.22 -8.93 -7.46
C ALA A 533 -4.62 -10.27 -7.92
N LYS A 534 -5.36 -11.06 -8.70
CA LYS A 534 -4.86 -12.31 -9.29
C LYS A 534 -3.68 -12.08 -10.22
N ALA A 535 -3.67 -10.98 -10.97
CA ALA A 535 -2.54 -10.62 -11.84
C ALA A 535 -1.25 -10.31 -11.06
N GLN A 536 -1.32 -9.95 -9.77
CA GLN A 536 -0.13 -9.75 -8.94
C GLN A 536 0.37 -11.04 -8.26
N GLY A 537 -0.48 -12.04 -8.08
CA GLY A 537 -0.09 -13.37 -7.56
C GLY A 537 0.72 -13.31 -6.26
N ASN A 538 2.01 -13.68 -6.34
CA ASN A 538 2.91 -13.74 -5.18
C ASN A 538 3.65 -12.44 -4.86
N TYR A 539 3.44 -11.37 -5.63
CA TYR A 539 3.97 -10.04 -5.28
C TYR A 539 3.20 -9.39 -4.11
N ILE A 540 1.97 -9.84 -3.86
CA ILE A 540 1.12 -9.37 -2.74
C ILE A 540 0.99 -10.44 -1.65
N ASP A 541 0.99 -10.00 -0.39
CA ASP A 541 0.69 -10.86 0.75
C ASP A 541 -0.82 -10.94 1.01
N ALA A 542 -1.53 -9.82 0.80
CA ALA A 542 -2.93 -9.68 1.17
C ALA A 542 -3.67 -8.66 0.29
N VAL A 543 -5.00 -8.65 0.41
CA VAL A 543 -5.89 -7.67 -0.22
C VAL A 543 -6.61 -6.81 0.81
N GLY A 544 -6.72 -5.51 0.53
CA GLY A 544 -7.41 -4.52 1.35
C GLY A 544 -8.74 -4.14 0.72
N LEU A 545 -9.83 -4.29 1.49
CA LEU A 545 -11.19 -3.94 1.07
C LEU A 545 -11.64 -2.70 1.85
N GLN A 546 -11.57 -1.51 1.22
CA GLN A 546 -11.83 -0.24 1.92
C GLN A 546 -13.20 -0.23 2.61
N SER A 547 -14.24 -0.75 1.94
CA SER A 547 -15.56 -1.01 2.55
C SER A 547 -16.40 0.22 2.94
N HIS A 548 -16.19 1.39 2.34
CA HIS A 548 -16.99 2.61 2.58
C HIS A 548 -18.47 2.51 2.14
N GLU A 549 -18.76 1.86 1.00
CA GLU A 549 -20.10 1.93 0.36
C GLU A 549 -21.09 0.84 0.79
N LEU A 550 -20.88 0.17 1.93
CA LEU A 550 -21.66 -1.03 2.29
C LEU A 550 -23.07 -0.73 2.83
N LYS A 551 -23.41 0.55 3.03
CA LYS A 551 -24.70 0.98 3.56
C LYS A 551 -25.88 0.34 2.83
N GLY A 552 -26.69 -0.42 3.58
CA GLY A 552 -27.88 -1.11 3.09
C GLY A 552 -27.63 -2.46 2.40
N MET A 553 -26.40 -2.97 2.36
CA MET A 553 -26.15 -4.35 1.97
C MET A 553 -26.62 -5.33 3.04
N SER A 554 -26.97 -6.56 2.67
CA SER A 554 -27.24 -7.61 3.65
C SER A 554 -25.94 -8.25 4.14
N ALA A 555 -25.97 -8.82 5.36
CA ALA A 555 -24.87 -9.61 5.88
C ALA A 555 -24.50 -10.78 4.94
N SER A 556 -25.49 -11.37 4.26
CA SER A 556 -25.28 -12.40 3.24
C SER A 556 -24.53 -11.89 2.01
N ASP A 557 -24.90 -10.73 1.46
CA ASP A 557 -24.23 -10.19 0.26
C ASP A 557 -22.78 -9.85 0.54
N VAL A 558 -22.52 -9.21 1.69
CA VAL A 558 -21.18 -8.88 2.17
C VAL A 558 -20.35 -10.16 2.37
N LYS A 559 -20.92 -11.21 2.97
CA LYS A 559 -20.23 -12.49 3.12
C LYS A 559 -19.93 -13.12 1.76
N THR A 560 -20.91 -13.18 0.85
CA THR A 560 -20.75 -13.78 -0.49
C THR A 560 -19.67 -13.07 -1.31
N ALA A 561 -19.56 -11.75 -1.21
CA ALA A 561 -18.47 -11.01 -1.84
C ALA A 561 -17.10 -11.36 -1.25
N ILE A 562 -16.96 -11.39 0.09
CA ILE A 562 -15.69 -11.75 0.74
C ILE A 562 -15.30 -13.21 0.42
N ASP A 563 -16.27 -14.13 0.45
CA ASP A 563 -16.09 -15.53 0.02
C ASP A 563 -15.56 -15.60 -1.42
N ASN A 564 -16.16 -14.85 -2.36
CA ASN A 564 -15.75 -14.90 -3.78
C ASN A 564 -14.36 -14.29 -4.01
N ILE A 565 -14.02 -13.18 -3.34
CA ILE A 565 -12.66 -12.61 -3.39
C ILE A 565 -11.66 -13.62 -2.88
N TRP A 566 -11.90 -14.22 -1.71
CA TRP A 566 -10.99 -15.19 -1.15
C TRP A 566 -10.84 -16.44 -2.03
N ASN A 567 -11.95 -17.02 -2.50
CA ASN A 567 -11.94 -18.21 -3.36
C ASN A 567 -11.19 -17.99 -4.69
N GLN A 568 -11.14 -16.76 -5.20
CA GLN A 568 -10.50 -16.46 -6.48
C GLN A 568 -9.07 -15.90 -6.37
N VAL A 569 -8.75 -15.19 -5.29
CA VAL A 569 -7.45 -14.55 -5.06
C VAL A 569 -6.55 -15.40 -4.17
N GLY A 570 -7.11 -16.16 -3.22
CA GLY A 570 -6.37 -17.07 -2.32
C GLY A 570 -5.49 -16.37 -1.29
N LYS A 571 -5.72 -15.08 -1.00
CA LYS A 571 -4.90 -14.26 -0.10
C LYS A 571 -5.69 -13.82 1.15
N PRO A 572 -5.03 -13.64 2.31
CA PRO A 572 -5.60 -12.96 3.47
C PRO A 572 -6.26 -11.62 3.13
N ILE A 573 -7.33 -11.30 3.85
CA ILE A 573 -8.16 -10.12 3.62
C ILE A 573 -8.06 -9.18 4.83
N TYR A 574 -7.88 -7.89 4.57
CA TYR A 574 -8.05 -6.83 5.55
C TYR A 574 -9.25 -5.97 5.17
N ILE A 575 -10.17 -5.78 6.10
CA ILE A 575 -11.20 -4.74 5.97
C ILE A 575 -10.50 -3.44 6.35
N SER A 576 -10.17 -2.61 5.36
CA SER A 576 -9.06 -1.67 5.48
C SER A 576 -9.47 -0.25 5.87
N GLU A 577 -10.72 0.16 5.63
CA GLU A 577 -11.22 1.54 5.79
C GLU A 577 -12.75 1.58 6.12
N TYR A 578 -13.28 0.61 6.89
CA TYR A 578 -14.74 0.46 7.03
C TYR A 578 -15.41 1.65 7.76
N ASP A 579 -16.48 2.19 7.18
CA ASP A 579 -17.33 3.18 7.81
C ASP A 579 -18.80 3.05 7.36
N ILE A 580 -19.71 3.76 8.04
CA ILE A 580 -21.11 3.95 7.61
C ILE A 580 -21.54 5.38 7.93
N GLY A 581 -21.59 6.23 6.91
CA GLY A 581 -22.15 7.58 6.99
C GLY A 581 -23.68 7.60 7.14
N ASP A 582 -24.18 7.93 8.33
CA ASP A 582 -25.56 8.35 8.52
C ASP A 582 -25.73 9.27 9.75
N SER A 583 -26.55 10.31 9.59
CA SER A 583 -27.07 11.14 10.69
C SER A 583 -27.99 10.38 11.66
N ASN A 584 -28.63 9.31 11.19
CA ASN A 584 -29.50 8.45 11.99
C ASN A 584 -28.69 7.30 12.62
N ASP A 585 -28.44 7.43 13.93
CA ASP A 585 -27.75 6.43 14.76
C ASP A 585 -28.30 5.00 14.63
N GLN A 586 -29.61 4.83 14.40
CA GLN A 586 -30.20 3.49 14.25
C GLN A 586 -29.84 2.86 12.91
N VAL A 587 -29.72 3.65 11.83
CA VAL A 587 -29.24 3.15 10.53
C VAL A 587 -27.77 2.77 10.64
N GLN A 588 -26.94 3.61 11.27
CA GLN A 588 -25.53 3.28 11.50
C GLN A 588 -25.39 1.98 12.33
N LEU A 589 -26.11 1.86 13.44
CA LEU A 589 -26.12 0.67 14.29
C LEU A 589 -26.53 -0.60 13.52
N GLN A 590 -27.62 -0.55 12.75
CA GLN A 590 -28.11 -1.69 11.97
C GLN A 590 -27.07 -2.19 10.95
N ASN A 591 -26.36 -1.28 10.28
CA ASN A 591 -25.31 -1.65 9.33
C ASN A 591 -24.07 -2.23 10.03
N PHE A 592 -23.66 -1.65 11.17
CA PHE A 592 -22.59 -2.25 11.99
C PHE A 592 -22.97 -3.65 12.49
N GLN A 593 -24.20 -3.86 12.94
CA GLN A 593 -24.74 -5.16 13.34
C GLN A 593 -24.82 -6.17 12.18
N ALA A 594 -25.04 -5.72 10.95
CA ALA A 594 -25.06 -6.57 9.77
C ALA A 594 -23.65 -6.97 9.30
N HIS A 595 -22.73 -6.01 9.20
CA HIS A 595 -21.44 -6.22 8.53
C HIS A 595 -20.31 -6.64 9.48
N PHE A 596 -20.20 -6.02 10.66
CA PHE A 596 -19.06 -6.25 11.55
C PHE A 596 -18.95 -7.72 12.01
N PRO A 597 -20.04 -8.44 12.35
CA PRO A 597 -19.97 -9.87 12.67
C PRO A 597 -19.54 -10.73 11.48
N VAL A 598 -19.85 -10.33 10.25
CA VAL A 598 -19.37 -11.03 9.05
C VAL A 598 -17.85 -10.89 8.99
N PHE A 599 -17.32 -9.67 9.04
CA PHE A 599 -15.87 -9.41 9.02
C PHE A 599 -15.14 -10.13 10.16
N TRP A 600 -15.63 -9.96 11.39
CA TRP A 600 -14.96 -10.44 12.60
C TRP A 600 -14.86 -11.97 12.64
N ASN A 601 -15.91 -12.67 12.20
CA ASN A 601 -15.95 -14.14 12.23
C ASN A 601 -15.51 -14.80 10.91
N HIS A 602 -15.27 -14.03 9.84
CA HIS A 602 -14.83 -14.62 8.57
C HIS A 602 -13.44 -15.27 8.71
N PRO A 603 -13.24 -16.54 8.31
CA PRO A 603 -11.99 -17.26 8.56
C PRO A 603 -10.76 -16.70 7.83
N HIS A 604 -10.94 -15.81 6.86
CA HIS A 604 -9.87 -15.23 6.03
C HIS A 604 -9.72 -13.71 6.17
N VAL A 605 -10.48 -13.07 7.08
CA VAL A 605 -10.31 -11.65 7.42
C VAL A 605 -9.41 -11.54 8.65
N GLU A 606 -8.20 -11.02 8.49
CA GLU A 606 -7.17 -10.99 9.55
C GLU A 606 -7.23 -9.72 10.41
N GLY A 607 -7.84 -8.65 9.91
CA GLY A 607 -7.97 -7.40 10.65
C GLY A 607 -9.02 -6.46 10.06
N ILE A 608 -9.51 -5.56 10.91
CA ILE A 608 -10.51 -4.55 10.58
C ILE A 608 -9.97 -3.19 11.02
N THR A 609 -9.88 -2.24 10.09
CA THR A 609 -9.64 -0.83 10.39
C THR A 609 -10.94 -0.07 10.13
N ILE A 610 -11.37 0.75 11.08
CA ILE A 610 -12.51 1.64 10.90
C ILE A 610 -12.00 3.02 10.46
N TRP A 611 -12.61 3.65 9.46
CA TRP A 611 -12.14 4.93 8.91
C TRP A 611 -12.67 6.14 9.69
N GLY A 612 -12.28 6.19 10.94
CA GLY A 612 -12.50 7.29 11.86
C GLY A 612 -13.68 7.05 12.79
N TYR A 613 -13.53 7.50 14.03
CA TYR A 613 -14.50 7.23 15.09
C TYR A 613 -15.08 8.49 15.72
N VAL A 614 -14.63 9.69 15.35
CA VAL A 614 -15.12 10.94 15.96
C VAL A 614 -15.97 11.70 14.94
N ASN A 615 -17.27 11.79 15.19
CA ASN A 615 -18.25 12.39 14.30
C ASN A 615 -17.96 13.89 14.07
N GLY A 616 -17.98 14.32 12.80
CA GLY A 616 -17.54 15.66 12.40
C GLY A 616 -16.02 15.84 12.34
N ARG A 617 -15.25 14.76 12.55
CA ARG A 617 -13.79 14.68 12.31
C ARG A 617 -13.45 13.54 11.32
N THR A 618 -14.46 12.94 10.71
CA THR A 618 -14.37 11.89 9.70
C THR A 618 -14.50 12.49 8.30
N TRP A 619 -13.91 11.84 7.30
CA TRP A 619 -14.01 12.27 5.90
C TRP A 619 -15.44 12.24 5.33
N ILE A 620 -16.30 11.36 5.86
CA ILE A 620 -17.74 11.28 5.58
C ILE A 620 -18.53 11.82 6.78
N ASP A 621 -19.50 12.69 6.49
CA ASP A 621 -20.44 13.21 7.48
C ASP A 621 -21.28 12.09 8.10
N GLY A 622 -21.40 12.09 9.43
CA GLY A 622 -22.18 11.09 10.15
C GLY A 622 -21.53 9.72 10.24
N SER A 623 -20.27 9.51 9.81
CA SER A 623 -19.64 8.17 9.90
C SER A 623 -18.95 7.88 11.24
N GLY A 624 -18.44 8.90 11.94
CA GLY A 624 -17.76 8.71 13.23
C GLY A 624 -18.68 8.14 14.33
N LEU A 625 -18.18 7.15 15.07
CA LEU A 625 -18.95 6.33 16.04
C LEU A 625 -19.13 6.94 17.44
N MET A 626 -18.48 8.06 17.75
CA MET A 626 -18.65 8.85 18.97
C MET A 626 -18.65 10.35 18.65
N THR A 627 -19.23 11.15 19.53
CA THR A 627 -19.19 12.62 19.41
C THR A 627 -17.81 13.18 19.77
N ASP A 628 -17.50 14.40 19.33
CA ASP A 628 -16.25 15.13 19.70
C ASP A 628 -16.07 15.22 21.23
N SER A 629 -17.19 15.27 21.98
CA SER A 629 -17.23 15.33 23.44
C SER A 629 -16.87 14.03 24.19
N GLY A 630 -16.69 12.91 23.49
CA GLY A 630 -16.41 11.60 24.11
C GLY A 630 -17.64 10.67 24.24
N ALA A 631 -18.86 11.18 24.07
CA ALA A 631 -20.06 10.34 24.17
C ALA A 631 -20.15 9.36 22.99
N GLN A 632 -20.24 8.06 23.29
CA GLN A 632 -20.39 6.99 22.29
C GLN A 632 -21.78 7.03 21.64
N ARG A 633 -21.84 6.89 20.30
CA ARG A 633 -23.09 6.62 19.58
C ARG A 633 -23.48 5.14 19.76
N PRO A 634 -24.72 4.74 19.46
CA PRO A 634 -25.18 3.36 19.63
C PRO A 634 -24.31 2.32 18.92
N ALA A 635 -23.80 2.61 17.71
CA ALA A 635 -22.90 1.73 16.97
C ALA A 635 -21.58 1.44 17.72
N MET A 636 -20.96 2.46 18.34
CA MET A 636 -19.76 2.28 19.16
C MET A 636 -20.06 1.47 20.43
N SER A 637 -21.16 1.78 21.10
CA SER A 637 -21.57 1.10 22.35
C SER A 637 -21.83 -0.38 22.10
N TRP A 638 -22.47 -0.71 20.98
CA TRP A 638 -22.66 -2.09 20.54
C TRP A 638 -21.34 -2.75 20.13
N LEU A 639 -20.49 -2.07 19.36
CA LEU A 639 -19.22 -2.61 18.88
C LEU A 639 -18.27 -2.99 20.03
N MET A 640 -18.10 -2.09 21.01
CA MET A 640 -17.23 -2.34 22.16
C MET A 640 -17.72 -3.55 22.98
N ASN A 641 -19.04 -3.63 23.24
CA ASN A 641 -19.65 -4.79 23.88
C ASN A 641 -19.41 -6.08 23.08
N TYR A 642 -19.62 -6.05 21.76
CA TYR A 642 -19.45 -7.19 20.86
C TYR A 642 -18.01 -7.74 20.85
N ILE A 643 -16.99 -6.88 20.96
CA ILE A 643 -15.57 -7.28 21.01
C ILE A 643 -15.02 -7.43 22.44
N GLY A 644 -15.85 -7.25 23.48
CA GLY A 644 -15.48 -7.44 24.88
C GLY A 644 -14.57 -6.33 25.46
N LYS A 645 -14.84 -5.06 25.12
CA LYS A 645 -14.13 -3.86 25.62
C LYS A 645 -15.03 -2.88 26.38
#